data_AF-A0A1E4NQE2-F1
#
_entry.id   AF-A0A1E4NQE2-F1
#
_cell.length_a   1.000
_cell.length_b   1.000
_cell.length_c   1.000
_cell.angle_alpha   90.00
_cell.angle_beta   90.00
_cell.angle_gamma   90.00
#
_symmetry.space_group_name_H-M   'P 1'
#
loop_
_entity.id
_entity.type
_entity.pdbx_description
1 polymer ?
#
loop_
_entity_poly.entity_id
_entity_poly.type
_entity_poly.pdbx_seq_one_letter_code
_entity_poly.pdbx_strand_id
1 'polypeptide(L)'
;MKSQPRRKPHRNNLFQRKALAIAIGSVALGITGTAWAQATNGTIYGTAPAAPGETIQITGGAGYNRTITVGPSGKYSITLPVGTYTVSLLQDGKVVQTRTGITPAAAGAVAVDFAGATAEQKIQTLNAVTVTANSIPAIDVTTTNQVTTITAKQLQQLPLQRTAEDIAMLAPGVNMGSPELVGGPLGTPINVFGGATTAENAYYLDGMNTTELLNNQGGISLPYGVIEQQQTFISGYGAEYGRSIGGVINQIGKSGSNEWHFGVRALWQPADWRSDPVNYYYANPLVTDPGQQPGDLQRYRKGNRSSETIYDAYASGPIIKDKLFFFLGVEQDNSHFSTTGTNVGTAYRNFNTVHQPKVYAKLNWNINDSNILSVTGLQSSQKQWGSYNAFDYDTKQVVPGTPGLNLTSKTTFRMWVANYTSYLTDSLTLNATFGKMHGHYYTDQPAFPGFDPALPYIASASYQDPAFLPPGSSGFNNPQGSSTKALPDHRETIENYRLSLDYKWRTHDFRVGIDNINSWDLEDGFENTGPGYQWIYGQVGPNQPIFAGNPAVPPYVGPSPQCDAGHCYYVQRHTDLSIASVHVAQRAQYVMDNWQITPNFLLNLGLRNDQFVNYDASGTPYIRLTKPQWAPRIGFSWDVHGDSTMKVFGNAGRYYLALPNQVALSIANPVINAGQYGTYTGIDPATGEPIGFTPLPQNPATGVSIDSEYGQAKDPRISAAQNIKAEFSDNFVMGMQQQFEMMGSKWVFTAAGTYQKMDRIIDDYDSVQNECAAGRAQGYAWMTEATCTDWAQSLILINPGETSHILMKAPDGSLVPVTMTMADQGFTKGAIRKYYALNLSLEHAWDGKWFAKFDYVFSRTWGNTEGPVSTYSQQSGSYESITTAWDFPERMEWSYGELPNSRRHQIKIFGAYAINPDWTVGANLYIASGTPRLCRGYYGPNQIRLHGSRTYYWCGGVPVPPGSLGTTPWTKRVDLSVDYKPGWADHKLDFNLAVFNILNKQTPVFYNDVFGSTSNPNANYGQVQDTLAPRSIRFSVSYDF
;
A
#
# COMPACT_ATOMS: atom_id res chain seq x y z
N MET A 1 88.16 -3.41 -4.04
CA MET A 1 87.23 -3.71 -2.92
C MET A 1 85.79 -3.71 -3.43
N LYS A 2 84.90 -4.50 -2.80
CA LYS A 2 83.49 -4.64 -3.19
C LYS A 2 82.63 -3.50 -2.61
N SER A 3 81.63 -3.00 -3.34
CA SER A 3 80.33 -2.61 -2.76
C SER A 3 79.23 -2.63 -3.84
N GLN A 4 77.99 -2.90 -3.43
CA GLN A 4 76.85 -3.24 -4.30
C GLN A 4 76.00 -2.01 -4.69
N PRO A 5 75.23 -2.06 -5.80
CA PRO A 5 74.15 -1.11 -6.02
C PRO A 5 72.97 -1.39 -5.06
N ARG A 6 72.46 -0.34 -4.41
CA ARG A 6 71.25 -0.42 -3.56
C ARG A 6 70.01 -0.75 -4.39
N ARG A 7 69.23 -1.74 -3.94
CA ARG A 7 67.89 -2.04 -4.51
C ARG A 7 66.97 -0.84 -4.37
N LYS A 8 66.22 -0.49 -5.43
CA LYS A 8 65.02 0.36 -5.32
C LYS A 8 63.91 -0.46 -4.61
N PRO A 9 63.14 0.12 -3.68
CA PRO A 9 61.95 -0.54 -3.16
C PRO A 9 60.85 -0.54 -4.22
N HIS A 10 60.26 -1.70 -4.51
CA HIS A 10 58.99 -1.76 -5.22
C HIS A 10 57.90 -1.14 -4.34
N ARG A 11 57.25 -0.06 -4.81
CA ARG A 11 56.00 0.41 -4.22
C ARG A 11 54.91 -0.62 -4.54
N ASN A 12 54.36 -1.25 -3.51
CA ASN A 12 53.22 -2.16 -3.64
C ASN A 12 51.94 -1.36 -3.95
N ASN A 13 51.70 -1.10 -5.23
CA ASN A 13 50.53 -0.36 -5.73
C ASN A 13 49.18 -1.07 -5.45
N LEU A 14 49.17 -2.32 -5.00
CA LEU A 14 47.95 -3.06 -4.64
C LEU A 14 47.17 -2.41 -3.46
N PHE A 15 47.87 -1.89 -2.46
CA PHE A 15 47.20 -1.36 -1.25
C PHE A 15 46.65 0.06 -1.45
N GLN A 16 47.32 0.90 -2.24
CA GLN A 16 46.87 2.28 -2.45
C GLN A 16 45.54 2.37 -3.23
N ARG A 17 45.23 1.41 -4.11
CA ARG A 17 43.94 1.36 -4.82
C ARG A 17 42.77 0.85 -3.95
N LYS A 18 43.03 0.12 -2.86
CA LYS A 18 41.98 -0.38 -1.94
C LYS A 18 41.81 0.49 -0.69
N ALA A 19 42.74 1.38 -0.38
CA ALA A 19 42.68 2.26 0.78
C ALA A 19 41.44 3.17 0.82
N LEU A 20 40.96 3.69 -0.33
CA LEU A 20 39.74 4.51 -0.38
C LEU A 20 38.48 3.69 -0.05
N ALA A 21 38.39 2.45 -0.52
CA ALA A 21 37.28 1.55 -0.18
C ALA A 21 37.30 1.16 1.31
N ILE A 22 38.48 0.97 1.89
CA ILE A 22 38.64 0.76 3.34
C ILE A 22 38.31 2.04 4.11
N ALA A 23 38.65 3.24 3.62
CA ALA A 23 38.39 4.50 4.30
C ALA A 23 36.90 4.91 4.28
N ILE A 24 36.23 4.80 3.13
CA ILE A 24 34.77 4.99 3.00
C ILE A 24 34.06 3.90 3.81
N GLY A 25 34.52 2.65 3.73
CA GLY A 25 34.04 1.56 4.58
C GLY A 25 34.24 1.82 6.07
N SER A 26 35.38 2.37 6.50
CA SER A 26 35.67 2.60 7.93
C SER A 26 34.92 3.80 8.51
N VAL A 27 34.64 4.83 7.70
CA VAL A 27 33.71 5.91 8.09
C VAL A 27 32.28 5.34 8.25
N ALA A 28 31.88 4.39 7.40
CA ALA A 28 30.60 3.68 7.52
C ALA A 28 30.57 2.60 8.63
N LEU A 29 31.72 2.18 9.18
CA LEU A 29 31.86 1.22 10.29
C LEU A 29 32.11 1.90 11.65
N GLY A 30 32.27 3.24 11.68
CA GLY A 30 32.62 4.00 12.88
C GLY A 30 31.48 4.19 13.89
N ILE A 31 30.25 3.78 13.55
CA ILE A 31 29.10 3.74 14.45
C ILE A 31 28.75 2.27 14.67
N THR A 32 28.64 1.87 15.93
CA THR A 32 28.61 0.47 16.37
C THR A 32 27.56 -0.39 15.65
N GLY A 33 28.01 -1.36 14.86
CA GLY A 33 27.22 -2.55 14.50
C GLY A 33 26.15 -2.38 13.42
N THR A 34 26.48 -1.81 12.26
CA THR A 34 25.62 -1.86 11.06
C THR A 34 26.42 -2.19 9.79
N ALA A 35 25.70 -2.67 8.77
CA ALA A 35 26.26 -3.24 7.55
C ALA A 35 25.23 -3.09 6.40
N TRP A 36 25.68 -3.01 5.13
CA TRP A 36 25.04 -2.33 3.97
C TRP A 36 24.65 -3.30 2.77
N ALA A 37 23.46 -3.21 2.04
CA ALA A 37 22.81 -4.14 1.02
C ALA A 37 22.28 -3.51 -0.30
N GLN A 38 21.50 -4.22 -1.16
CA GLN A 38 20.74 -3.62 -2.29
C GLN A 38 19.65 -4.51 -2.96
N ALA A 39 18.74 -3.90 -3.74
CA ALA A 39 17.68 -4.59 -4.53
C ALA A 39 17.41 -4.01 -5.95
N THR A 40 18.42 -3.41 -6.61
CA THR A 40 18.29 -2.71 -7.92
C THR A 40 19.02 -3.37 -9.09
N ASN A 41 19.54 -4.58 -8.88
CA ASN A 41 20.48 -5.22 -9.82
C ASN A 41 19.82 -6.42 -10.50
N GLY A 42 20.16 -6.64 -11.77
CA GLY A 42 19.82 -7.85 -12.52
C GLY A 42 21.06 -8.70 -12.78
N THR A 43 20.86 -9.87 -13.39
CA THR A 43 21.96 -10.80 -13.73
C THR A 43 22.01 -11.07 -15.23
N ILE A 44 23.21 -11.05 -15.80
CA ILE A 44 23.49 -11.60 -17.12
C ILE A 44 24.30 -12.88 -16.91
N TYR A 45 23.88 -13.99 -17.52
CA TYR A 45 24.57 -15.27 -17.48
C TYR A 45 24.60 -15.90 -18.87
N GLY A 46 25.40 -16.95 -19.05
CA GLY A 46 25.38 -17.71 -20.29
C GLY A 46 26.51 -18.71 -20.38
N THR A 47 26.59 -19.33 -21.55
CA THR A 47 27.68 -20.20 -22.00
C THR A 47 28.51 -19.53 -23.09
N ALA A 48 29.79 -19.83 -23.08
CA ALA A 48 30.76 -19.55 -24.12
C ALA A 48 31.72 -20.76 -24.21
N PRO A 49 32.55 -20.87 -25.27
CA PRO A 49 33.50 -21.96 -25.38
C PRO A 49 34.48 -22.02 -24.19
N ALA A 50 34.84 -23.23 -23.77
CA ALA A 50 35.73 -23.46 -22.64
C ALA A 50 37.22 -23.44 -23.06
N ALA A 51 37.65 -22.38 -23.74
CA ALA A 51 39.04 -22.23 -24.20
C ALA A 51 39.86 -21.25 -23.33
N PRO A 52 41.18 -21.47 -23.16
CA PRO A 52 42.05 -20.51 -22.47
C PRO A 52 42.07 -19.15 -23.19
N GLY A 53 41.95 -18.05 -22.44
CA GLY A 53 41.97 -16.68 -22.98
C GLY A 53 40.60 -16.10 -23.34
N GLU A 54 39.51 -16.87 -23.20
CA GLU A 54 38.17 -16.36 -23.45
C GLU A 54 37.61 -15.53 -22.29
N THR A 55 37.04 -14.38 -22.65
CA THR A 55 36.47 -13.41 -21.71
C THR A 55 35.18 -12.82 -22.27
N ILE A 56 34.28 -12.38 -21.39
CA ILE A 56 33.07 -11.67 -21.76
C ILE A 56 33.22 -10.21 -21.38
N GLN A 57 33.06 -9.30 -22.34
CA GLN A 57 32.97 -7.88 -22.10
C GLN A 57 31.49 -7.45 -22.08
N ILE A 58 31.09 -6.74 -21.02
CA ILE A 58 29.76 -6.15 -20.86
C ILE A 58 29.93 -4.63 -20.85
N THR A 59 29.24 -3.95 -21.77
CA THR A 59 29.23 -2.48 -21.88
C THR A 59 27.79 -1.96 -21.95
N GLY A 60 27.52 -0.77 -21.41
CA GLY A 60 26.19 -0.12 -21.53
C GLY A 60 25.66 0.49 -20.23
N GLY A 61 24.35 0.71 -20.16
CA GLY A 61 23.71 1.44 -19.06
C GLY A 61 24.34 2.80 -18.81
N ALA A 62 24.47 3.19 -17.54
CA ALA A 62 25.20 4.40 -17.12
C ALA A 62 26.73 4.19 -17.19
N GLY A 63 27.27 4.00 -18.39
CA GLY A 63 28.72 3.88 -18.65
C GLY A 63 29.40 2.65 -18.03
N TYR A 64 28.65 1.58 -17.75
CA TYR A 64 29.21 0.32 -17.28
C TYR A 64 30.15 -0.26 -18.33
N ASN A 65 31.33 -0.71 -17.92
CA ASN A 65 32.28 -1.41 -18.78
C ASN A 65 33.08 -2.38 -17.90
N ARG A 66 32.86 -3.69 -18.07
CA ARG A 66 33.57 -4.72 -17.31
C ARG A 66 33.89 -5.92 -18.20
N THR A 67 35.05 -6.52 -17.97
CA THR A 67 35.44 -7.78 -18.60
C THR A 67 35.58 -8.84 -17.52
N ILE A 68 34.98 -10.02 -17.73
CA ILE A 68 35.05 -11.17 -16.84
C ILE A 68 35.59 -12.40 -17.58
N THR A 69 36.18 -13.33 -16.85
CA THR A 69 36.65 -14.61 -17.42
C THR A 69 35.49 -15.58 -17.64
N VAL A 70 35.59 -16.39 -18.70
CA VAL A 70 34.74 -17.57 -18.87
C VAL A 70 35.22 -18.66 -17.90
N GLY A 71 34.30 -19.31 -17.18
CA GLY A 71 34.64 -20.36 -16.23
C GLY A 71 35.11 -21.66 -16.92
N PRO A 72 35.80 -22.58 -16.19
CA PRO A 72 36.30 -23.83 -16.77
C PRO A 72 35.24 -24.76 -17.39
N SER A 73 33.96 -24.53 -17.07
CA SER A 73 32.80 -25.23 -17.63
C SER A 73 32.17 -24.52 -18.84
N GLY A 74 32.78 -23.46 -19.37
CA GLY A 74 32.21 -22.58 -20.38
C GLY A 74 31.15 -21.60 -19.85
N LYS A 75 30.73 -21.70 -18.58
CA LYS A 75 29.70 -20.82 -18.00
C LYS A 75 30.28 -19.52 -17.47
N TYR A 76 29.51 -18.43 -17.56
CA TYR A 76 29.80 -17.14 -16.94
C TYR A 76 28.52 -16.51 -16.33
N SER A 77 28.69 -15.60 -15.36
CA SER A 77 27.58 -14.88 -14.73
C SER A 77 28.06 -13.60 -14.03
N ILE A 78 27.39 -12.47 -14.28
CA ILE A 78 27.64 -11.18 -13.66
C ILE A 78 26.35 -10.52 -13.19
N THR A 79 26.39 -9.91 -12.02
CA THR A 79 25.30 -9.11 -11.45
C THR A 79 25.67 -7.65 -11.61
N LEU A 80 24.76 -6.84 -12.14
CA LEU A 80 24.97 -5.45 -12.51
C LEU A 80 23.68 -4.64 -12.34
N PRO A 81 23.74 -3.30 -12.31
CA PRO A 81 22.53 -2.46 -12.28
C PRO A 81 21.57 -2.77 -13.43
N VAL A 82 20.31 -2.37 -13.28
CA VAL A 82 19.36 -2.36 -14.40
C VAL A 82 19.80 -1.35 -15.45
N GLY A 83 19.68 -1.75 -16.72
CA GLY A 83 19.96 -0.91 -17.89
C GLY A 83 19.99 -1.73 -19.18
N THR A 84 20.29 -1.08 -20.30
CA THR A 84 20.49 -1.76 -21.59
C THR A 84 21.98 -1.99 -21.84
N TYR A 85 22.35 -3.23 -22.16
CA TYR A 85 23.73 -3.68 -22.31
C TYR A 85 24.02 -4.31 -23.67
N THR A 86 25.29 -4.23 -24.06
CA THR A 86 25.93 -4.99 -25.13
C THR A 86 26.91 -5.97 -24.49
N VAL A 87 26.79 -7.24 -24.85
CA VAL A 87 27.61 -8.34 -24.34
C VAL A 87 28.39 -8.93 -25.51
N SER A 88 29.71 -9.00 -25.36
CA SER A 88 30.63 -9.46 -26.41
C SER A 88 31.52 -10.58 -25.90
N LEU A 89 31.65 -11.66 -26.68
CA LEU A 89 32.67 -12.68 -26.48
C LEU A 89 34.00 -12.17 -27.06
N LEU A 90 35.04 -12.18 -26.25
CA LEU A 90 36.40 -11.83 -26.60
C LEU A 90 37.29 -13.06 -26.57
N GLN A 91 37.93 -13.36 -27.70
CA GLN A 91 38.97 -14.38 -27.83
C GLN A 91 40.32 -13.68 -28.06
N ASP A 92 41.32 -13.94 -27.21
CA ASP A 92 42.62 -13.25 -27.20
C ASP A 92 42.50 -11.70 -27.22
N GLY A 93 41.49 -11.17 -26.53
CA GLY A 93 41.20 -9.72 -26.46
C GLY A 93 40.54 -9.13 -27.71
N LYS A 94 40.14 -9.93 -28.71
CA LYS A 94 39.39 -9.49 -29.89
C LYS A 94 37.94 -9.93 -29.80
N VAL A 95 37.01 -9.03 -30.10
CA VAL A 95 35.57 -9.35 -30.18
C VAL A 95 35.32 -10.31 -31.36
N VAL A 96 34.73 -11.46 -31.08
CA VAL A 96 34.37 -12.49 -32.10
C VAL A 96 32.86 -12.59 -32.33
N GLN A 97 32.04 -12.32 -31.32
CA GLN A 97 30.57 -12.29 -31.43
C GLN A 97 29.98 -11.27 -30.45
N THR A 98 28.88 -10.61 -30.84
CA THR A 98 28.24 -9.56 -30.04
C THR A 98 26.71 -9.72 -29.99
N ARG A 99 26.15 -9.49 -28.81
CA ARG A 99 24.70 -9.47 -28.54
C ARG A 99 24.32 -8.09 -27.99
N THR A 100 23.32 -7.44 -28.57
CA THR A 100 22.91 -6.06 -28.24
C THR A 100 21.46 -6.02 -27.73
N GLY A 101 21.14 -4.97 -26.95
CA GLY A 101 19.79 -4.78 -26.40
C GLY A 101 19.48 -5.67 -25.19
N ILE A 102 20.51 -6.07 -24.43
CA ILE A 102 20.36 -6.97 -23.28
C ILE A 102 19.87 -6.17 -22.06
N THR A 103 18.62 -6.36 -21.65
CA THR A 103 17.98 -5.63 -20.53
C THR A 103 17.63 -6.57 -19.39
N PRO A 104 18.55 -6.85 -18.44
CA PRO A 104 18.24 -7.68 -17.29
C PRO A 104 17.28 -6.95 -16.34
N ALA A 105 16.15 -7.60 -16.02
CA ALA A 105 15.23 -7.13 -15.00
C ALA A 105 15.90 -7.14 -13.60
N ALA A 106 15.50 -6.24 -12.70
CA ALA A 106 15.96 -6.30 -11.31
C ALA A 106 15.54 -7.64 -10.68
N ALA A 107 16.40 -8.26 -9.87
CA ALA A 107 16.18 -9.58 -9.27
C ALA A 107 15.80 -10.71 -10.26
N GLY A 108 16.03 -10.52 -11.56
CA GLY A 108 15.85 -11.51 -12.62
C GLY A 108 17.14 -11.71 -13.41
N ALA A 109 17.17 -12.72 -14.27
CA ALA A 109 18.33 -13.00 -15.09
C ALA A 109 18.03 -13.14 -16.58
N VAL A 110 19.04 -12.87 -17.40
CA VAL A 110 18.99 -13.01 -18.87
C VAL A 110 20.12 -13.90 -19.33
N ALA A 111 19.76 -14.98 -20.05
CA ALA A 111 20.70 -15.87 -20.73
C ALA A 111 21.26 -15.23 -22.00
N VAL A 112 22.57 -15.31 -22.18
CA VAL A 112 23.28 -14.77 -23.35
C VAL A 112 24.33 -15.79 -23.78
N ASP A 113 23.92 -16.73 -24.62
CA ASP A 113 24.80 -17.81 -25.06
C ASP A 113 25.58 -17.47 -26.34
N PHE A 114 26.85 -17.88 -26.35
CA PHE A 114 27.77 -17.78 -27.47
C PHE A 114 28.13 -19.18 -27.98
N ALA A 115 27.94 -19.41 -29.27
CA ALA A 115 28.29 -20.68 -29.89
C ALA A 115 29.80 -20.72 -30.18
N GLY A 116 30.43 -21.89 -29.99
CA GLY A 116 31.79 -22.10 -30.47
C GLY A 116 31.86 -22.05 -31.99
N ALA A 117 32.88 -21.38 -32.52
CA ALA A 117 33.17 -21.38 -33.95
C ALA A 117 33.51 -22.82 -34.40
N THR A 118 32.55 -23.52 -35.00
CA THR A 118 32.77 -24.84 -35.60
C THR A 118 33.82 -24.73 -36.71
N ALA A 119 34.81 -25.63 -36.69
CA ALA A 119 36.01 -25.57 -37.52
C ALA A 119 35.79 -25.62 -39.05
N GLU A 120 34.55 -25.77 -39.53
CA GLU A 120 34.18 -25.75 -40.94
C GLU A 120 33.82 -24.36 -41.49
N GLN A 121 33.61 -23.34 -40.64
CA GLN A 121 33.50 -21.96 -41.11
C GLN A 121 34.87 -21.41 -41.51
N LYS A 122 35.25 -21.70 -42.77
CA LYS A 122 36.45 -21.17 -43.42
C LYS A 122 36.55 -19.65 -43.25
N ILE A 123 37.71 -19.25 -42.75
CA ILE A 123 38.22 -17.88 -42.64
C ILE A 123 37.81 -17.02 -43.86
N GLN A 124 36.76 -16.21 -43.70
CA GLN A 124 36.48 -15.05 -44.54
C GLN A 124 35.96 -13.89 -43.68
N THR A 125 36.84 -12.91 -43.46
CA THR A 125 36.57 -11.60 -42.82
C THR A 125 36.02 -11.59 -41.39
N LEU A 126 36.80 -10.96 -40.49
CA LEU A 126 36.45 -10.64 -39.09
C LEU A 126 35.38 -9.54 -38.99
N ASN A 127 34.16 -9.82 -39.44
CA ASN A 127 32.99 -9.02 -39.08
C ASN A 127 32.29 -9.68 -37.90
N ALA A 128 32.23 -8.99 -36.75
CA ALA A 128 31.55 -9.51 -35.57
C ALA A 128 30.06 -9.74 -35.87
N VAL A 129 29.60 -10.99 -35.73
CA VAL A 129 28.18 -11.32 -35.92
C VAL A 129 27.39 -10.64 -34.80
N THR A 130 26.63 -9.63 -35.17
CA THR A 130 25.75 -8.88 -34.27
C THR A 130 24.36 -9.51 -34.31
N VAL A 131 23.87 -9.97 -33.16
CA VAL A 131 22.51 -10.51 -33.04
C VAL A 131 21.74 -9.71 -31.99
N THR A 132 20.54 -9.25 -32.37
CA THR A 132 19.62 -8.54 -31.49
C THR A 132 18.91 -9.48 -30.50
N ALA A 133 18.39 -8.89 -29.41
CA ALA A 133 17.84 -9.59 -28.25
C ALA A 133 16.71 -10.62 -28.53
N ASN A 134 16.02 -10.55 -29.68
CA ASN A 134 14.90 -11.45 -30.03
C ASN A 134 15.29 -12.94 -30.19
N SER A 135 16.56 -13.30 -30.00
CA SER A 135 17.09 -14.68 -30.05
C SER A 135 17.39 -15.30 -28.66
N ILE A 136 17.01 -14.61 -27.58
CA ILE A 136 17.25 -15.02 -26.18
C ILE A 136 16.13 -15.96 -25.70
N PRO A 137 16.40 -16.95 -24.81
CA PRO A 137 15.36 -17.75 -24.16
C PRO A 137 14.32 -16.89 -23.42
N ALA A 138 13.04 -17.14 -23.67
CA ALA A 138 11.95 -16.37 -23.05
C ALA A 138 11.65 -16.75 -21.59
N ILE A 139 12.23 -17.84 -21.10
CA ILE A 139 12.03 -18.38 -19.75
C ILE A 139 13.32 -18.21 -18.94
N ASP A 140 13.26 -17.41 -17.87
CA ASP A 140 14.33 -17.33 -16.87
C ASP A 140 14.29 -18.58 -15.97
N VAL A 141 15.25 -19.48 -16.13
CA VAL A 141 15.36 -20.72 -15.32
C VAL A 141 16.14 -20.51 -14.01
N THR A 142 16.59 -19.30 -13.69
CA THR A 142 17.41 -19.00 -12.50
C THR A 142 16.62 -18.43 -11.31
N THR A 143 15.33 -18.15 -11.49
CA THR A 143 14.45 -17.57 -10.46
C THR A 143 13.29 -18.49 -10.09
N THR A 144 12.81 -18.39 -8.85
CA THR A 144 11.71 -19.21 -8.29
C THR A 144 10.43 -18.40 -8.01
N ASN A 145 10.45 -17.11 -8.31
CA ASN A 145 9.50 -16.10 -7.83
C ASN A 145 8.34 -15.90 -8.83
N GLN A 146 7.14 -15.60 -8.35
CA GLN A 146 6.03 -15.15 -9.21
C GLN A 146 6.11 -13.63 -9.38
N VAL A 147 6.80 -13.18 -10.42
CA VAL A 147 6.99 -11.75 -10.76
C VAL A 147 6.45 -11.42 -12.14
N THR A 148 5.78 -10.28 -12.27
CA THR A 148 5.48 -9.63 -13.55
C THR A 148 6.31 -8.36 -13.67
N THR A 149 7.10 -8.23 -14.72
CA THR A 149 7.92 -7.05 -15.01
C THR A 149 7.33 -6.31 -16.21
N ILE A 150 7.08 -5.01 -16.06
CA ILE A 150 6.59 -4.13 -17.12
C ILE A 150 7.66 -3.06 -17.37
N THR A 151 8.17 -3.03 -18.59
CA THR A 151 9.26 -2.13 -19.03
C THR A 151 8.74 -0.76 -19.47
N ALA A 152 9.60 0.27 -19.47
CA ALA A 152 9.30 1.61 -19.99
C ALA A 152 8.68 1.59 -21.39
N LYS A 153 9.11 0.66 -22.26
CA LYS A 153 8.56 0.48 -23.60
C LYS A 153 7.11 0.00 -23.57
N GLN A 154 6.79 -0.99 -22.73
CA GLN A 154 5.41 -1.47 -22.56
C GLN A 154 4.53 -0.39 -21.91
N LEU A 155 5.06 0.40 -20.97
CA LEU A 155 4.37 1.54 -20.34
C LEU A 155 4.00 2.66 -21.33
N GLN A 156 4.76 2.83 -22.42
CA GLN A 156 4.39 3.73 -23.52
C GLN A 156 3.30 3.13 -24.42
N GLN A 157 3.33 1.82 -24.66
CA GLN A 157 2.44 1.14 -25.61
C GLN A 157 1.04 0.82 -25.05
N LEU A 158 0.89 0.65 -23.73
CA LEU A 158 -0.36 0.20 -23.10
C LEU A 158 -1.27 1.35 -22.62
N PRO A 159 -2.60 1.21 -22.74
CA PRO A 159 -3.56 2.18 -22.22
C PRO A 159 -3.72 2.02 -20.69
N LEU A 160 -2.85 2.71 -19.93
CA LEU A 160 -2.82 2.70 -18.45
C LEU A 160 -3.16 4.07 -17.84
N GLN A 161 -3.73 4.07 -16.64
CA GLN A 161 -4.05 5.24 -15.80
C GLN A 161 -2.82 5.88 -15.12
N ARG A 162 -1.61 5.36 -15.38
CA ARG A 162 -0.31 5.93 -14.99
C ARG A 162 0.04 5.92 -13.49
N THR A 163 -0.60 5.08 -12.67
CA THR A 163 -0.17 4.84 -11.29
C THR A 163 0.62 3.54 -11.16
N ALA A 164 1.35 3.35 -10.06
CA ALA A 164 2.07 2.10 -9.79
C ALA A 164 1.09 0.92 -9.65
N GLU A 165 -0.09 1.18 -9.11
CA GLU A 165 -1.15 0.22 -8.84
C GLU A 165 -1.86 -0.20 -10.14
N ASP A 166 -2.11 0.71 -11.09
CA ASP A 166 -2.66 0.36 -12.42
C ASP A 166 -1.66 -0.45 -13.27
N ILE A 167 -0.35 -0.24 -13.10
CA ILE A 167 0.68 -1.14 -13.67
C ILE A 167 0.66 -2.51 -12.99
N ALA A 168 0.58 -2.56 -11.65
CA ALA A 168 0.51 -3.82 -10.90
C ALA A 168 -0.76 -4.64 -11.19
N MET A 169 -1.85 -3.97 -11.59
CA MET A 169 -3.08 -4.61 -12.06
C MET A 169 -2.90 -5.46 -13.33
N LEU A 170 -1.78 -5.35 -14.05
CA LEU A 170 -1.46 -6.26 -15.16
C LEU A 170 -1.02 -7.66 -14.69
N ALA A 171 -0.52 -7.80 -13.45
CA ALA A 171 -0.06 -9.08 -12.93
C ALA A 171 -1.23 -10.01 -12.54
N PRO A 172 -1.13 -11.34 -12.75
CA PRO A 172 -2.19 -12.27 -12.39
C PRO A 172 -2.47 -12.28 -10.87
N GLY A 173 -3.74 -12.40 -10.48
CA GLY A 173 -4.14 -12.47 -9.06
C GLY A 173 -4.18 -11.13 -8.32
N VAL A 174 -3.61 -10.06 -8.89
CA VAL A 174 -3.73 -8.68 -8.36
C VAL A 174 -5.12 -8.12 -8.71
N ASN A 175 -5.81 -7.50 -7.77
CA ASN A 175 -7.11 -6.87 -7.99
C ASN A 175 -7.17 -5.50 -7.31
N MET A 176 -8.11 -4.65 -7.73
CA MET A 176 -8.39 -3.39 -7.02
C MET A 176 -8.87 -3.72 -5.60
N GLY A 177 -8.37 -2.97 -4.62
CA GLY A 177 -8.91 -2.98 -3.26
C GLY A 177 -10.35 -2.47 -3.19
N SER A 178 -10.94 -2.53 -2.00
CA SER A 178 -12.26 -1.91 -1.79
C SER A 178 -12.13 -0.39 -1.84
N PRO A 179 -13.02 0.33 -2.57
CA PRO A 179 -13.01 1.80 -2.59
C PRO A 179 -13.50 2.43 -1.28
N GLU A 180 -14.08 1.63 -0.37
CA GLU A 180 -14.48 2.06 0.97
C GLU A 180 -13.34 1.93 2.01
N LEU A 181 -12.15 1.48 1.58
CA LEU A 181 -10.93 1.54 2.39
C LEU A 181 -10.09 2.76 1.99
N VAL A 182 -9.29 3.27 2.91
CA VAL A 182 -8.40 4.41 2.71
C VAL A 182 -7.36 4.07 1.63
N GLY A 183 -7.08 5.03 0.74
CA GLY A 183 -6.05 4.90 -0.30
C GLY A 183 -4.64 5.16 0.22
N GLY A 184 -3.65 5.12 -0.66
CA GLY A 184 -2.28 5.52 -0.32
C GLY A 184 -2.21 7.01 0.06
N PRO A 185 -1.13 7.46 0.72
CA PRO A 185 -1.04 8.79 1.35
C PRO A 185 -1.00 9.97 0.36
N LEU A 186 -1.00 9.68 -0.95
CA LEU A 186 -1.13 10.65 -2.05
C LEU A 186 -2.42 10.41 -2.87
N GLY A 187 -3.43 9.79 -2.26
CA GLY A 187 -4.74 9.53 -2.85
C GLY A 187 -4.77 8.44 -3.92
N THR A 188 -3.77 7.55 -3.97
CA THR A 188 -3.75 6.44 -4.94
C THR A 188 -4.63 5.27 -4.46
N PRO A 189 -5.48 4.68 -5.32
CA PRO A 189 -6.20 3.46 -4.97
C PRO A 189 -5.22 2.29 -4.79
N ILE A 190 -5.35 1.54 -3.70
CA ILE A 190 -4.45 0.42 -3.37
C ILE A 190 -5.00 -0.90 -3.95
N ASN A 191 -4.09 -1.79 -4.36
CA ASN A 191 -4.43 -3.14 -4.83
C ASN A 191 -4.40 -4.18 -3.69
N VAL A 192 -5.14 -5.28 -3.90
CA VAL A 192 -5.01 -6.53 -3.15
C VAL A 192 -4.26 -7.58 -3.98
N PHE A 193 -3.36 -8.33 -3.34
CA PHE A 193 -2.48 -9.30 -3.98
C PHE A 193 -2.86 -10.72 -3.57
N GLY A 194 -3.60 -11.43 -4.42
CA GLY A 194 -4.10 -12.77 -4.10
C GLY A 194 -5.03 -12.78 -2.89
N GLY A 195 -4.65 -13.51 -1.83
CA GLY A 195 -5.42 -13.62 -0.60
C GLY A 195 -5.27 -12.45 0.39
N ALA A 196 -4.40 -11.48 0.09
CA ALA A 196 -4.03 -10.37 0.95
C ALA A 196 -4.98 -9.16 0.92
N THR A 197 -4.80 -8.19 1.81
CA THR A 197 -5.51 -6.91 1.86
C THR A 197 -4.66 -5.75 1.30
N THR A 198 -5.15 -4.51 1.43
CA THR A 198 -4.47 -3.29 0.98
C THR A 198 -3.24 -2.95 1.84
N ALA A 199 -3.34 -3.11 3.17
CA ALA A 199 -2.32 -2.77 4.16
C ALA A 199 -1.19 -3.81 4.35
N GLU A 200 -1.07 -4.78 3.44
CA GLU A 200 -0.13 -5.92 3.58
C GLU A 200 0.99 -5.93 2.52
N ASN A 201 1.04 -4.89 1.68
CA ASN A 201 1.88 -4.81 0.49
C ASN A 201 3.12 -3.92 0.73
N ALA A 202 4.27 -4.30 0.16
CA ALA A 202 5.48 -3.49 0.22
C ALA A 202 5.74 -2.70 -1.07
N TYR A 203 6.20 -1.46 -0.93
CA TYR A 203 6.58 -0.57 -2.02
C TYR A 203 8.08 -0.31 -1.95
N TYR A 204 8.77 -0.44 -3.08
CA TYR A 204 10.20 -0.18 -3.20
C TYR A 204 10.49 0.75 -4.38
N LEU A 205 11.33 1.77 -4.13
CA LEU A 205 11.88 2.66 -5.15
C LEU A 205 13.41 2.59 -5.13
N ASP A 206 14.02 2.22 -6.26
CA ASP A 206 15.48 2.07 -6.38
C ASP A 206 16.11 1.30 -5.17
N GLY A 207 15.42 0.25 -4.71
CA GLY A 207 15.88 -0.67 -3.66
C GLY A 207 15.62 -0.26 -2.20
N MET A 208 15.19 0.97 -1.94
CA MET A 208 14.72 1.45 -0.63
C MET A 208 13.25 1.08 -0.42
N ASN A 209 12.86 0.66 0.78
CA ASN A 209 11.44 0.52 1.14
C ASN A 209 10.81 1.92 1.29
N THR A 210 9.70 2.13 0.61
CA THR A 210 8.94 3.39 0.51
C THR A 210 7.43 3.15 0.74
N THR A 211 7.08 2.05 1.42
CA THR A 211 5.76 1.88 2.04
C THR A 211 5.55 3.00 3.06
N GLU A 212 4.35 3.56 3.11
CA GLU A 212 3.97 4.46 4.21
C GLU A 212 3.75 3.61 5.47
N LEU A 213 4.43 3.95 6.57
CA LEU A 213 4.44 3.13 7.79
C LEU A 213 3.55 3.71 8.90
N LEU A 214 2.88 4.83 8.62
CA LEU A 214 1.81 5.35 9.46
C LEU A 214 0.67 4.33 9.58
N ASN A 215 0.26 3.75 8.44
CA ASN A 215 -0.92 2.93 8.19
C ASN A 215 -0.59 1.62 7.44
N ASN A 216 0.66 1.41 7.00
CA ASN A 216 1.05 0.33 6.07
C ASN A 216 0.29 0.38 4.71
N GLN A 217 -0.36 1.50 4.40
CA GLN A 217 -1.26 1.61 3.24
C GLN A 217 -0.64 2.40 2.10
N GLY A 218 -0.22 1.67 1.07
CA GLY A 218 0.37 2.27 -0.13
C GLY A 218 1.82 2.68 0.06
N GLY A 219 2.26 3.59 -0.80
CA GLY A 219 3.61 4.13 -0.78
C GLY A 219 3.78 5.20 -1.86
N ILE A 220 4.98 5.76 -1.96
CA ILE A 220 5.28 6.74 -3.02
C ILE A 220 5.74 6.06 -4.32
N SER A 221 5.45 6.70 -5.45
CA SER A 221 5.78 6.21 -6.79
C SER A 221 6.56 7.24 -7.61
N LEU A 222 7.28 6.76 -8.63
CA LEU A 222 8.01 7.59 -9.57
C LEU A 222 7.05 8.38 -10.49
N PRO A 223 7.51 9.53 -11.06
CA PRO A 223 6.86 10.12 -12.23
C PRO A 223 6.76 9.09 -13.35
N TYR A 224 5.63 8.98 -14.05
CA TYR A 224 5.39 7.82 -14.92
C TYR A 224 6.36 7.75 -16.12
N GLY A 225 6.80 8.91 -16.65
CA GLY A 225 7.81 8.96 -17.71
C GLY A 225 9.24 8.55 -17.30
N VAL A 226 9.49 8.46 -15.98
CA VAL A 226 10.80 8.23 -15.37
C VAL A 226 11.01 6.77 -14.98
N ILE A 227 9.94 5.96 -14.95
CA ILE A 227 10.02 4.52 -14.71
C ILE A 227 10.82 3.86 -15.85
N GLU A 228 11.88 3.12 -15.50
CA GLU A 228 12.61 2.23 -16.40
C GLU A 228 11.92 0.87 -16.48
N GLN A 229 11.53 0.34 -15.32
CA GLN A 229 10.63 -0.81 -15.20
C GLN A 229 9.93 -0.80 -13.84
N GLN A 230 8.76 -1.42 -13.79
CA GLN A 230 8.12 -1.83 -12.55
C GLN A 230 8.04 -3.35 -12.49
N GLN A 231 8.27 -3.90 -11.31
CA GLN A 231 8.06 -5.29 -10.98
C GLN A 231 6.93 -5.44 -9.98
N THR A 232 6.17 -6.52 -10.14
CA THR A 232 5.01 -6.84 -9.32
C THR A 232 5.15 -8.28 -8.87
N PHE A 233 5.61 -8.49 -7.63
CA PHE A 233 5.76 -9.82 -7.02
C PHE A 233 4.46 -10.21 -6.33
N ILE A 234 3.92 -11.37 -6.69
CA ILE A 234 2.69 -11.93 -6.11
C ILE A 234 3.02 -12.89 -4.97
N SER A 235 4.08 -13.68 -5.14
CA SER A 235 4.56 -14.60 -4.11
C SER A 235 5.97 -15.12 -4.44
N GLY A 236 6.58 -15.83 -3.48
CA GLY A 236 7.88 -16.46 -3.66
C GLY A 236 9.07 -15.50 -3.69
N TYR A 237 8.90 -14.26 -3.22
CA TYR A 237 10.03 -13.33 -3.08
C TYR A 237 11.02 -13.85 -2.01
N GLY A 238 12.31 -13.62 -2.24
CA GLY A 238 13.39 -14.16 -1.42
C GLY A 238 13.49 -13.53 -0.03
N ALA A 239 14.49 -13.99 0.75
CA ALA A 239 14.68 -13.58 2.14
C ALA A 239 15.24 -12.16 2.31
N GLU A 240 15.75 -11.54 1.23
CA GLU A 240 16.09 -10.11 1.18
C GLU A 240 14.86 -9.20 1.23
N TYR A 241 13.66 -9.75 0.98
CA TYR A 241 12.37 -9.08 1.11
C TYR A 241 11.59 -9.64 2.33
N GLY A 242 10.89 -8.77 3.03
CA GLY A 242 10.08 -9.10 4.21
C GLY A 242 9.21 -7.90 4.61
N ARG A 243 8.52 -7.99 5.76
CA ARG A 243 7.53 -6.99 6.23
C ARG A 243 6.39 -6.76 5.24
N SER A 244 5.99 -7.85 4.60
CA SER A 244 4.85 -7.92 3.70
C SER A 244 4.43 -9.38 3.63
N ILE A 245 3.12 -9.58 3.75
CA ILE A 245 2.44 -10.88 3.62
C ILE A 245 1.55 -10.94 2.37
N GLY A 246 1.28 -9.78 1.76
CA GLY A 246 0.72 -9.63 0.42
C GLY A 246 1.80 -9.63 -0.67
N GLY A 247 1.78 -8.61 -1.53
CA GLY A 247 2.71 -8.49 -2.66
C GLY A 247 3.72 -7.36 -2.53
N VAL A 248 4.63 -7.31 -3.50
CA VAL A 248 5.68 -6.27 -3.56
C VAL A 248 5.63 -5.55 -4.91
N ILE A 249 5.55 -4.22 -4.87
CA ILE A 249 5.74 -3.33 -6.02
C ILE A 249 7.15 -2.76 -5.93
N ASN A 250 7.98 -2.99 -6.95
CA ASN A 250 9.34 -2.47 -7.03
C ASN A 250 9.51 -1.65 -8.32
N GLN A 251 9.69 -0.34 -8.21
CA GLN A 251 9.98 0.53 -9.35
C GLN A 251 11.48 0.89 -9.40
N ILE A 252 12.05 0.80 -10.59
CA ILE A 252 13.41 1.25 -10.89
C ILE A 252 13.31 2.48 -11.79
N GLY A 253 13.99 3.56 -11.41
CA GLY A 253 14.00 4.80 -12.18
C GLY A 253 15.11 4.83 -13.23
N LYS A 254 14.88 5.54 -14.33
CA LYS A 254 15.83 5.74 -15.42
C LYS A 254 17.16 6.32 -14.96
N SER A 255 18.21 5.95 -15.68
CA SER A 255 19.60 6.38 -15.47
C SER A 255 20.10 7.21 -16.64
N GLY A 256 21.10 8.07 -16.41
CA GLY A 256 21.76 8.81 -17.49
C GLY A 256 22.68 7.93 -18.34
N SER A 257 22.97 8.35 -19.57
CA SER A 257 23.85 7.66 -20.52
C SER A 257 25.01 8.56 -20.98
N ASN A 258 25.89 8.06 -21.84
CA ASN A 258 26.94 8.89 -22.50
C ASN A 258 26.38 9.85 -23.57
N GLU A 259 25.11 9.70 -23.92
CA GLU A 259 24.36 10.56 -24.84
C GLU A 259 23.48 11.53 -24.05
N TRP A 260 23.16 12.67 -24.64
CA TRP A 260 22.22 13.61 -24.05
C TRP A 260 20.83 13.30 -24.58
N HIS A 261 19.86 13.17 -23.69
CA HIS A 261 18.46 12.98 -24.03
C HIS A 261 17.60 13.99 -23.28
N PHE A 262 16.63 14.59 -23.96
CA PHE A 262 15.66 15.49 -23.36
C PHE A 262 14.27 15.12 -23.84
N GLY A 263 13.27 15.13 -22.96
CA GLY A 263 11.89 14.85 -23.38
C GLY A 263 10.90 15.78 -22.72
N VAL A 264 9.80 16.05 -23.43
CA VAL A 264 8.63 16.78 -22.91
C VAL A 264 7.36 16.05 -23.29
N ARG A 265 6.33 16.13 -22.43
CA ARG A 265 5.00 15.58 -22.68
C ARG A 265 3.91 16.48 -22.12
N ALA A 266 2.81 16.60 -22.84
CA ALA A 266 1.57 17.18 -22.37
C ALA A 266 0.43 16.19 -22.60
N LEU A 267 -0.48 16.07 -21.64
CA LEU A 267 -1.55 15.08 -21.60
C LEU A 267 -2.81 15.72 -21.04
N TRP A 268 -3.96 15.45 -21.66
CA TRP A 268 -5.25 16.00 -21.30
C TRP A 268 -6.32 14.90 -21.28
N GLN A 269 -7.12 14.89 -20.22
CA GLN A 269 -8.34 14.10 -20.11
C GLN A 269 -9.49 15.05 -19.72
N PRO A 270 -10.15 15.71 -20.69
CA PRO A 270 -11.19 16.71 -20.44
C PRO A 270 -12.48 16.12 -19.87
N ALA A 271 -13.21 16.91 -19.08
CA ALA A 271 -14.47 16.47 -18.46
C ALA A 271 -15.56 16.14 -19.49
N ASP A 272 -15.61 16.88 -20.60
CA ASP A 272 -16.60 16.66 -21.67
C ASP A 272 -16.30 15.42 -22.53
N TRP A 273 -15.11 14.84 -22.37
CA TRP A 273 -14.73 13.57 -22.99
C TRP A 273 -14.96 12.37 -22.06
N ARG A 274 -15.58 12.61 -20.90
CA ARG A 274 -16.00 11.60 -19.93
C ARG A 274 -17.51 11.40 -20.00
N SER A 275 -17.95 10.15 -19.90
CA SER A 275 -19.39 9.84 -19.84
C SER A 275 -19.96 10.14 -18.44
N ASP A 276 -21.21 10.60 -18.37
CA ASP A 276 -21.89 10.86 -17.08
C ASP A 276 -21.88 9.59 -16.18
N PRO A 277 -21.59 9.72 -14.87
CA PRO A 277 -21.70 8.60 -13.96
C PRO A 277 -23.15 8.32 -13.53
N VAL A 278 -23.49 7.06 -13.24
CA VAL A 278 -24.84 6.64 -12.85
C VAL A 278 -25.19 7.10 -11.42
N ASN A 279 -26.45 7.53 -11.24
CA ASN A 279 -27.01 7.86 -9.92
C ASN A 279 -27.16 6.61 -9.03
N TYR A 280 -27.26 6.83 -7.72
CA TYR A 280 -27.61 5.78 -6.75
C TYR A 280 -29.02 5.99 -6.21
N TYR A 281 -29.64 4.87 -5.84
CA TYR A 281 -31.03 4.80 -5.42
C TYR A 281 -31.12 3.91 -4.18
N TYR A 282 -32.10 4.21 -3.31
CA TYR A 282 -32.43 3.35 -2.17
C TYR A 282 -32.93 1.98 -2.66
N ALA A 283 -32.74 0.94 -1.84
CA ALA A 283 -32.97 -0.44 -2.25
C ALA A 283 -33.62 -1.34 -1.18
N ASN A 284 -33.76 -0.89 0.07
CA ASN A 284 -34.29 -1.74 1.14
C ASN A 284 -35.83 -1.85 1.06
N PRO A 285 -36.41 -3.02 0.74
CA PRO A 285 -37.85 -3.19 0.57
C PRO A 285 -38.66 -3.08 1.88
N LEU A 286 -38.00 -3.01 3.03
CA LEU A 286 -38.66 -2.82 4.33
C LEU A 286 -38.87 -1.34 4.71
N VAL A 287 -38.27 -0.39 3.97
CA VAL A 287 -38.48 1.04 4.21
C VAL A 287 -39.61 1.56 3.35
N THR A 288 -40.62 2.13 4.01
CA THR A 288 -41.81 2.72 3.40
C THR A 288 -41.87 4.24 3.51
N ASP A 289 -40.86 4.88 4.12
CA ASP A 289 -40.83 6.33 4.30
C ASP A 289 -40.60 7.04 2.96
N PRO A 290 -41.49 7.95 2.53
CA PRO A 290 -41.36 8.64 1.24
C PRO A 290 -40.03 9.39 1.09
N GLY A 291 -39.35 9.22 -0.05
CA GLY A 291 -38.01 9.76 -0.30
C GLY A 291 -36.88 8.82 0.14
N GLN A 292 -37.20 7.69 0.78
CA GLN A 292 -36.27 6.63 1.16
C GLN A 292 -36.71 5.22 0.70
N GLN A 293 -37.76 5.14 -0.13
CA GLN A 293 -38.30 3.86 -0.62
C GLN A 293 -37.42 3.27 -1.74
N PRO A 294 -37.49 1.96 -2.02
CA PRO A 294 -36.78 1.35 -3.14
C PRO A 294 -37.02 2.06 -4.48
N GLY A 295 -35.96 2.55 -5.10
CA GLY A 295 -36.01 3.33 -6.34
C GLY A 295 -36.02 4.85 -6.16
N ASP A 296 -36.18 5.37 -4.95
CA ASP A 296 -36.00 6.80 -4.65
C ASP A 296 -34.53 7.21 -4.83
N LEU A 297 -34.30 8.44 -5.30
CA LEU A 297 -32.98 8.95 -5.63
C LEU A 297 -32.17 9.28 -4.36
N GLN A 298 -31.19 8.44 -4.04
CA GLN A 298 -30.29 8.64 -2.90
C GLN A 298 -29.11 9.55 -3.22
N ARG A 299 -28.54 9.45 -4.44
CA ARG A 299 -27.41 10.30 -4.84
C ARG A 299 -27.44 10.70 -6.31
N TYR A 300 -27.54 12.00 -6.56
CA TYR A 300 -27.42 12.57 -7.90
C TYR A 300 -25.95 12.65 -8.36
N ARG A 301 -25.47 11.61 -9.05
CA ARG A 301 -24.10 11.56 -9.60
C ARG A 301 -24.03 12.05 -11.04
N LYS A 302 -25.12 12.05 -11.83
CA LYS A 302 -25.09 12.36 -13.27
C LYS A 302 -24.41 13.69 -13.61
N GLY A 303 -24.57 14.71 -12.77
CA GLY A 303 -23.90 16.00 -12.94
C GLY A 303 -22.40 16.02 -12.62
N ASN A 304 -21.83 14.98 -12.01
CA ASN A 304 -20.41 14.93 -11.60
C ASN A 304 -19.48 15.10 -12.80
N ARG A 305 -18.41 15.87 -12.62
CA ARG A 305 -17.41 16.16 -13.66
C ARG A 305 -16.02 15.93 -13.10
N SER A 306 -15.08 15.53 -13.95
CA SER A 306 -13.68 15.35 -13.60
C SER A 306 -12.81 15.49 -14.84
N SER A 307 -11.76 16.29 -14.74
CA SER A 307 -10.76 16.52 -15.78
C SER A 307 -9.36 16.51 -15.19
N GLU A 308 -8.39 16.06 -15.97
CA GLU A 308 -6.99 15.89 -15.59
C GLU A 308 -6.09 16.46 -16.69
N THR A 309 -4.95 17.05 -16.30
CA THR A 309 -3.94 17.56 -17.22
C THR A 309 -2.55 17.36 -16.62
N ILE A 310 -1.68 16.64 -17.34
CA ILE A 310 -0.34 16.27 -16.89
C ILE A 310 0.71 16.87 -17.83
N TYR A 311 1.73 17.50 -17.25
CA TYR A 311 2.91 17.97 -17.97
C TYR A 311 4.17 17.29 -17.41
N ASP A 312 4.93 16.64 -18.28
CA ASP A 312 6.20 15.98 -17.93
C ASP A 312 7.37 16.61 -18.68
N ALA A 313 8.54 16.65 -18.05
CA ALA A 313 9.80 16.91 -18.75
C ALA A 313 10.95 16.10 -18.13
N TYR A 314 11.96 15.77 -18.93
CA TYR A 314 13.23 15.22 -18.42
C TYR A 314 14.45 15.71 -19.20
N ALA A 315 15.60 15.60 -18.55
CA ALA A 315 16.92 15.78 -19.12
C ALA A 315 17.86 14.70 -18.53
N SER A 316 18.72 14.14 -19.36
CA SER A 316 19.73 13.15 -18.91
C SER A 316 20.98 13.19 -19.76
N GLY A 317 22.09 12.71 -19.20
CA GLY A 317 23.35 12.57 -19.92
C GLY A 317 24.59 12.52 -19.01
N PRO A 318 25.79 12.67 -19.59
CA PRO A 318 27.05 12.62 -18.85
C PRO A 318 27.42 13.99 -18.25
N ILE A 319 27.67 14.02 -16.93
CA ILE A 319 28.45 15.09 -16.29
C ILE A 319 29.95 14.88 -16.60
N ILE A 320 30.40 13.63 -16.50
CA ILE A 320 31.74 13.19 -16.91
C ILE A 320 31.53 11.91 -17.73
N LYS A 321 31.87 11.95 -19.02
CA LYS A 321 31.75 10.78 -19.90
C LYS A 321 32.42 9.54 -19.30
N ASP A 322 31.78 8.39 -19.50
CA ASP A 322 32.16 7.06 -18.99
C ASP A 322 32.18 6.91 -17.45
N LYS A 323 31.91 7.98 -16.68
CA LYS A 323 32.11 7.99 -15.22
C LYS A 323 30.93 8.50 -14.40
N LEU A 324 30.39 9.66 -14.72
CA LEU A 324 29.38 10.33 -13.89
C LEU A 324 28.22 10.80 -14.78
N PHE A 325 27.04 10.29 -14.48
CA PHE A 325 25.83 10.49 -15.27
C PHE A 325 24.72 11.04 -14.40
N PHE A 326 23.80 11.77 -15.01
CA PHE A 326 22.60 12.26 -14.35
C PHE A 326 21.34 11.93 -15.15
N PHE A 327 20.23 11.80 -14.43
CA PHE A 327 18.88 11.84 -14.96
C PHE A 327 18.06 12.78 -14.06
N LEU A 328 17.29 13.69 -14.64
CA LEU A 328 16.35 14.58 -13.95
C LEU A 328 15.01 14.50 -14.67
N GLY A 329 13.93 14.25 -13.94
CA GLY A 329 12.57 14.26 -14.45
C GLY A 329 11.61 15.01 -13.53
N VAL A 330 10.65 15.70 -14.13
CA VAL A 330 9.57 16.43 -13.44
C VAL A 330 8.22 16.06 -14.06
N GLU A 331 7.19 15.97 -13.23
CA GLU A 331 5.79 15.70 -13.62
C GLU A 331 4.90 16.63 -12.78
N GLN A 332 3.91 17.27 -13.39
CA GLN A 332 2.87 18.04 -12.71
C GLN A 332 1.52 17.54 -13.21
N ASP A 333 0.81 16.81 -12.35
CA ASP A 333 -0.61 16.50 -12.54
C ASP A 333 -1.47 17.62 -11.94
N ASN A 334 -2.45 18.08 -12.70
CA ASN A 334 -3.47 19.00 -12.26
C ASN A 334 -4.85 18.39 -12.55
N SER A 335 -5.56 18.01 -11.49
CA SER A 335 -6.87 17.38 -11.58
C SER A 335 -7.94 18.26 -10.96
N HIS A 336 -9.09 18.35 -11.62
CA HIS A 336 -10.25 19.12 -11.17
C HIS A 336 -11.47 18.21 -11.18
N PHE A 337 -12.25 18.19 -10.11
CA PHE A 337 -13.47 17.38 -10.06
C PHE A 337 -14.58 18.05 -9.25
N SER A 338 -15.82 17.68 -9.56
CA SER A 338 -16.99 18.10 -8.79
C SER A 338 -17.96 16.95 -8.56
N THR A 339 -18.45 16.85 -7.34
CA THR A 339 -19.23 15.72 -6.83
C THR A 339 -20.40 16.20 -5.98
N THR A 340 -21.54 15.54 -6.12
CA THR A 340 -22.71 15.76 -5.26
C THR A 340 -22.65 14.87 -4.01
N GLY A 341 -22.99 15.44 -2.85
CA GLY A 341 -23.20 14.73 -1.58
C GLY A 341 -24.46 13.84 -1.58
N THR A 342 -24.60 13.04 -0.53
CA THR A 342 -25.60 11.96 -0.35
C THR A 342 -26.84 12.33 0.46
N ASN A 343 -26.83 13.48 1.15
CA ASN A 343 -27.85 13.79 2.15
C ASN A 343 -28.96 14.63 1.51
N VAL A 344 -29.99 13.97 0.97
CA VAL A 344 -31.17 14.64 0.39
C VAL A 344 -31.77 15.60 1.43
N GLY A 345 -31.80 16.90 1.12
CA GLY A 345 -32.25 17.97 2.03
C GLY A 345 -31.14 18.87 2.59
N THR A 346 -29.90 18.38 2.73
CA THR A 346 -28.73 19.16 3.20
C THR A 346 -27.48 18.94 2.33
N ALA A 347 -27.69 18.50 1.10
CA ALA A 347 -26.61 18.12 0.20
C ALA A 347 -25.79 19.31 -0.27
N TYR A 348 -24.50 19.06 -0.49
CA TYR A 348 -23.59 20.01 -1.12
C TYR A 348 -23.05 19.50 -2.44
N ARG A 349 -22.82 20.42 -3.36
CA ARG A 349 -22.00 20.23 -4.55
C ARG A 349 -20.59 20.70 -4.26
N ASN A 350 -19.66 19.75 -4.20
CA ASN A 350 -18.24 19.99 -4.01
C ASN A 350 -17.55 20.29 -5.35
N PHE A 351 -16.55 21.16 -5.32
CA PHE A 351 -15.65 21.50 -6.41
C PHE A 351 -14.23 21.49 -5.85
N ASN A 352 -13.41 20.52 -6.25
CA ASN A 352 -12.05 20.34 -5.75
C ASN A 352 -11.04 20.42 -6.89
N THR A 353 -9.90 21.02 -6.57
CA THR A 353 -8.69 21.08 -7.39
C THR A 353 -7.57 20.34 -6.66
N VAL A 354 -6.83 19.51 -7.39
CA VAL A 354 -5.71 18.71 -6.91
C VAL A 354 -4.48 19.01 -7.76
N HIS A 355 -3.37 19.30 -7.11
CA HIS A 355 -2.06 19.44 -7.74
C HIS A 355 -1.09 18.41 -7.18
N GLN A 356 -0.47 17.61 -8.05
CA GLN A 356 0.55 16.64 -7.68
C GLN A 356 1.87 16.87 -8.45
N PRO A 357 2.73 17.79 -7.98
CA PRO A 357 4.09 17.91 -8.49
C PRO A 357 4.95 16.74 -8.01
N LYS A 358 5.73 16.17 -8.93
CA LYS A 358 6.77 15.18 -8.66
C LYS A 358 8.09 15.60 -9.31
N VAL A 359 9.20 15.36 -8.62
CA VAL A 359 10.56 15.65 -9.09
C VAL A 359 11.45 14.46 -8.75
N TYR A 360 12.08 13.85 -9.74
CA TYR A 360 13.03 12.75 -9.59
C TYR A 360 14.40 13.15 -10.12
N ALA A 361 15.46 12.85 -9.37
CA ALA A 361 16.84 12.98 -9.81
C ALA A 361 17.64 11.71 -9.48
N LYS A 362 18.50 11.28 -10.39
CA LYS A 362 19.45 10.18 -10.19
C LYS A 362 20.83 10.59 -10.65
N LEU A 363 21.84 10.27 -9.85
CA LEU A 363 23.25 10.39 -10.19
C LEU A 363 23.86 8.99 -10.19
N ASN A 364 24.50 8.58 -11.27
CA ASN A 364 25.22 7.31 -11.38
C ASN A 364 26.71 7.59 -11.54
N TRP A 365 27.54 7.13 -10.60
CA TRP A 365 28.98 7.34 -10.56
C TRP A 365 29.75 6.02 -10.56
N ASN A 366 30.38 5.70 -11.69
CA ASN A 366 31.42 4.69 -11.78
C ASN A 366 32.72 5.29 -11.25
N ILE A 367 32.95 5.16 -9.94
CA ILE A 367 34.17 5.65 -9.27
C ILE A 367 35.41 4.98 -9.88
N ASN A 368 35.28 3.69 -10.19
CA ASN A 368 36.18 2.88 -11.00
C ASN A 368 35.50 1.53 -11.34
N ASP A 369 36.17 0.70 -12.14
CA ASP A 369 35.70 -0.61 -12.65
C ASP A 369 35.23 -1.62 -11.58
N SER A 370 35.54 -1.36 -10.30
CA SER A 370 35.11 -2.19 -9.16
C SER A 370 34.16 -1.47 -8.20
N ASN A 371 33.88 -0.17 -8.34
CA ASN A 371 33.11 0.60 -7.34
C ASN A 371 32.14 1.57 -8.02
N ILE A 372 30.84 1.36 -7.79
CA ILE A 372 29.73 2.11 -8.39
C ILE A 372 28.90 2.71 -7.26
N LEU A 373 28.55 3.99 -7.36
CA LEU A 373 27.61 4.67 -6.48
C LEU A 373 26.44 5.21 -7.31
N SER A 374 25.20 4.93 -6.92
CA SER A 374 23.99 5.60 -7.40
C SER A 374 23.38 6.39 -6.26
N VAL A 375 23.00 7.64 -6.49
CA VAL A 375 22.22 8.44 -5.55
C VAL A 375 20.93 8.87 -6.23
N THR A 376 19.78 8.47 -5.68
CA THR A 376 18.45 8.86 -6.15
C THR A 376 17.81 9.81 -5.15
N GLY A 377 17.15 10.86 -5.64
CA GLY A 377 16.27 11.73 -4.87
C GLY A 377 14.90 11.83 -5.54
N LEU A 378 13.83 11.86 -4.74
CA LEU A 378 12.46 12.04 -5.22
C LEU A 378 11.68 12.95 -4.27
N GLN A 379 10.94 13.90 -4.80
CA GLN A 379 9.83 14.56 -4.11
C GLN A 379 8.53 14.21 -4.83
N SER A 380 7.48 13.92 -4.06
CA SER A 380 6.12 13.75 -4.55
C SER A 380 5.16 14.43 -3.58
N SER A 381 4.30 15.31 -4.07
CA SER A 381 3.29 16.00 -3.26
C SER A 381 1.89 15.74 -3.80
N GLN A 382 0.88 15.90 -2.95
CA GLN A 382 -0.50 16.11 -3.33
C GLN A 382 -1.03 17.29 -2.52
N LYS A 383 -1.55 18.32 -3.18
CA LYS A 383 -2.32 19.40 -2.54
C LYS A 383 -3.75 19.37 -3.07
N GLN A 384 -4.74 19.26 -2.20
CA GLN A 384 -6.16 19.40 -2.53
C GLN A 384 -6.74 20.64 -1.85
N TRP A 385 -7.58 21.37 -2.56
CA TRP A 385 -8.42 22.43 -2.00
C TRP A 385 -9.71 22.54 -2.80
N GLY A 386 -10.70 23.24 -2.28
CA GLY A 386 -11.97 23.37 -2.98
C GLY A 386 -12.96 24.30 -2.32
N SER A 387 -14.14 24.33 -2.93
CA SER A 387 -15.33 24.97 -2.39
C SER A 387 -16.51 24.02 -2.48
N TYR A 388 -17.54 24.30 -1.68
CA TYR A 388 -18.81 23.61 -1.75
C TYR A 388 -19.93 24.63 -1.81
N ASN A 389 -21.06 24.25 -2.40
CA ASN A 389 -22.28 25.06 -2.44
C ASN A 389 -23.47 24.15 -2.12
N ALA A 390 -24.54 24.67 -1.52
CA ALA A 390 -25.76 23.89 -1.31
C ALA A 390 -26.31 23.39 -2.65
N PHE A 391 -26.92 22.20 -2.63
CA PHE A 391 -27.40 21.51 -3.82
C PHE A 391 -28.86 21.08 -3.63
N ASP A 392 -29.71 21.57 -4.52
CA ASP A 392 -31.13 21.30 -4.55
C ASP A 392 -31.38 20.00 -5.34
N TYR A 393 -32.00 19.00 -4.69
CA TYR A 393 -32.29 17.69 -5.27
C TYR A 393 -33.53 17.68 -6.18
N ASP A 394 -34.44 18.65 -6.05
CA ASP A 394 -35.64 18.79 -6.87
C ASP A 394 -35.27 19.39 -8.23
N THR A 395 -34.57 20.53 -8.22
CA THR A 395 -34.10 21.19 -9.45
C THR A 395 -32.82 20.58 -10.02
N LYS A 396 -32.07 19.82 -9.19
CA LYS A 396 -30.77 19.19 -9.51
C LYS A 396 -29.69 20.22 -9.86
N GLN A 397 -29.77 21.40 -9.25
CA GLN A 397 -28.85 22.53 -9.45
C GLN A 397 -28.13 22.91 -8.16
N VAL A 398 -27.04 23.66 -8.34
CA VAL A 398 -26.38 24.37 -7.25
C VAL A 398 -27.23 25.58 -6.86
N VAL A 399 -27.44 25.77 -5.55
CA VAL A 399 -28.08 26.95 -5.00
C VAL A 399 -27.10 28.13 -5.08
N PRO A 400 -27.44 29.25 -5.77
CA PRO A 400 -26.56 30.40 -5.86
C PRO A 400 -26.35 31.08 -4.49
N GLY A 401 -25.15 31.61 -4.24
CA GLY A 401 -24.89 32.46 -3.09
C GLY A 401 -24.58 31.74 -1.76
N THR A 402 -24.40 30.42 -1.77
CA THR A 402 -24.03 29.62 -0.58
C THR A 402 -22.60 29.03 -0.64
N PRO A 403 -21.53 29.76 -1.03
CA PRO A 403 -20.19 29.19 -1.14
C PRO A 403 -19.54 29.00 0.23
N GLY A 404 -19.20 27.76 0.58
CA GLY A 404 -18.24 27.43 1.65
C GLY A 404 -16.89 26.99 1.07
N LEU A 405 -15.83 27.04 1.87
CA LEU A 405 -14.50 26.53 1.50
C LEU A 405 -14.24 25.19 2.19
N ASN A 406 -13.76 24.22 1.40
CA ASN A 406 -13.25 22.95 1.92
C ASN A 406 -11.91 23.18 2.62
N LEU A 407 -11.61 22.32 3.61
CA LEU A 407 -10.26 22.18 4.14
C LEU A 407 -9.25 22.02 2.99
N THR A 408 -8.14 22.75 3.09
CA THR A 408 -7.00 22.58 2.19
C THR A 408 -6.04 21.58 2.81
N SER A 409 -5.87 20.42 2.17
CA SER A 409 -4.88 19.42 2.57
C SER A 409 -3.67 19.45 1.65
N LYS A 410 -2.50 19.15 2.20
CA LYS A 410 -1.25 18.98 1.47
C LYS A 410 -0.40 17.90 2.12
N THR A 411 -0.25 16.77 1.45
CA THR A 411 0.76 15.76 1.78
C THR A 411 1.99 15.97 0.91
N THR A 412 3.19 15.82 1.46
CA THR A 412 4.45 15.89 0.70
C THR A 412 5.46 14.91 1.23
N PHE A 413 5.89 14.00 0.36
CA PHE A 413 7.01 13.11 0.62
C PHE A 413 8.28 13.59 -0.08
N ARG A 414 9.40 13.46 0.61
CA ARG A 414 10.76 13.61 0.08
C ARG A 414 11.57 12.41 0.49
N MET A 415 12.21 11.75 -0.45
CA MET A 415 13.15 10.66 -0.19
C MET A 415 14.49 10.91 -0.87
N TRP A 416 15.54 10.33 -0.30
CA TRP A 416 16.77 10.06 -1.01
C TRP A 416 17.31 8.68 -0.62
N VAL A 417 17.98 8.01 -1.56
CA VAL A 417 18.66 6.73 -1.34
C VAL A 417 20.02 6.73 -2.04
N ALA A 418 21.05 6.31 -1.31
CA ALA A 418 22.38 6.02 -1.83
C ALA A 418 22.59 4.51 -1.90
N ASN A 419 23.03 4.03 -3.06
CA ASN A 419 23.19 2.65 -3.45
C ASN A 419 24.64 2.44 -3.93
N TYR A 420 25.47 1.68 -3.21
CA TYR A 420 26.90 1.50 -3.49
C TYR A 420 27.25 0.02 -3.72
N THR A 421 27.73 -0.32 -4.91
CA THR A 421 28.20 -1.66 -5.26
C THR A 421 29.73 -1.69 -5.36
N SER A 422 30.36 -2.63 -4.67
CA SER A 422 31.80 -2.88 -4.71
C SER A 422 32.12 -4.33 -5.05
N TYR A 423 32.68 -4.56 -6.24
CA TYR A 423 33.22 -5.85 -6.67
C TYR A 423 34.60 -6.04 -6.03
N LEU A 424 34.64 -6.66 -4.85
CA LEU A 424 35.85 -6.85 -4.04
C LEU A 424 36.82 -7.85 -4.67
N THR A 425 36.25 -8.88 -5.31
CA THR A 425 36.86 -9.85 -6.23
C THR A 425 35.83 -10.20 -7.33
N ASP A 426 36.18 -11.07 -8.28
CA ASP A 426 35.23 -11.54 -9.31
C ASP A 426 34.16 -12.50 -8.76
N SER A 427 34.30 -12.94 -7.51
CA SER A 427 33.37 -13.86 -6.83
C SER A 427 32.77 -13.28 -5.55
N LEU A 428 33.16 -12.07 -5.12
CA LEU A 428 32.68 -11.44 -3.90
C LEU A 428 32.26 -9.98 -4.18
N THR A 429 30.98 -9.70 -4.01
CA THR A 429 30.39 -8.37 -4.16
C THR A 429 29.82 -7.89 -2.83
N LEU A 430 30.11 -6.64 -2.48
CA LEU A 430 29.43 -5.90 -1.42
C LEU A 430 28.44 -4.95 -2.10
N ASN A 431 27.18 -4.97 -1.71
CA ASN A 431 26.17 -4.01 -2.18
C ASN A 431 25.67 -3.22 -0.97
N ALA A 432 25.40 -1.91 -1.06
CA ALA A 432 25.22 -1.06 0.12
C ALA A 432 24.16 0.04 -0.05
N THR A 433 23.07 -0.01 0.73
CA THR A 433 21.93 0.93 0.64
C THR A 433 21.73 1.65 1.96
N PHE A 434 21.66 2.98 1.89
CA PHE A 434 21.14 3.84 2.93
C PHE A 434 20.19 4.86 2.32
N GLY A 435 19.01 5.02 2.90
CA GLY A 435 18.06 6.01 2.43
C GLY A 435 17.16 6.53 3.55
N LYS A 436 16.58 7.72 3.31
CA LYS A 436 15.68 8.40 4.23
C LYS A 436 14.51 9.00 3.48
N MET A 437 13.31 8.82 4.02
CA MET A 437 12.07 9.41 3.55
C MET A 437 11.48 10.28 4.66
N HIS A 438 10.90 11.42 4.27
CA HIS A 438 10.17 12.33 5.13
C HIS A 438 8.81 12.60 4.50
N GLY A 439 7.73 12.28 5.21
CA GLY A 439 6.37 12.74 4.92
C GLY A 439 6.07 14.00 5.73
N HIS A 440 5.35 14.95 5.15
CA HIS A 440 4.75 16.09 5.85
C HIS A 440 3.28 16.14 5.47
N TYR A 441 2.40 16.14 6.47
CA TYR A 441 0.96 16.16 6.32
C TYR A 441 0.47 17.49 6.88
N TYR A 442 -0.20 18.28 6.05
CA TYR A 442 -0.67 19.60 6.42
C TYR A 442 -2.14 19.74 6.07
N THR A 443 -2.95 20.22 7.00
CA THR A 443 -4.36 20.54 6.77
C THR A 443 -4.66 21.91 7.39
N ASP A 444 -5.38 22.75 6.65
CA ASP A 444 -5.76 24.11 7.07
C ASP A 444 -7.19 24.43 6.64
N GLN A 445 -7.89 25.24 7.44
CA GLN A 445 -9.22 25.76 7.11
C GLN A 445 -9.05 27.13 6.46
N PRO A 446 -9.27 27.27 5.13
CA PRO A 446 -8.99 28.53 4.45
C PRO A 446 -9.90 29.64 4.96
N ALA A 447 -9.33 30.80 5.27
CA ALA A 447 -10.11 31.97 5.65
C ALA A 447 -10.97 32.49 4.49
N PHE A 448 -12.21 32.85 4.80
CA PHE A 448 -13.16 33.48 3.89
C PHE A 448 -13.89 34.65 4.62
N PRO A 449 -14.58 35.56 3.90
CA PRO A 449 -15.27 36.67 4.55
C PRO A 449 -16.27 36.18 5.61
N GLY A 450 -16.08 36.63 6.85
CA GLY A 450 -16.87 36.19 8.02
C GLY A 450 -16.25 35.04 8.82
N PHE A 451 -15.27 34.31 8.28
CA PHE A 451 -14.57 33.27 9.04
C PHE A 451 -13.75 33.86 10.18
N ASP A 452 -14.02 33.40 11.40
CA ASP A 452 -13.24 33.68 12.59
C ASP A 452 -12.69 32.36 13.15
N PRO A 453 -11.37 32.12 13.11
CA PRO A 453 -10.77 30.89 13.60
C PRO A 453 -10.83 30.74 15.12
N ALA A 454 -11.22 31.77 15.88
CA ALA A 454 -11.39 31.71 17.33
C ALA A 454 -12.74 31.11 17.77
N LEU A 455 -13.73 31.02 16.87
CA LEU A 455 -15.05 30.48 17.20
C LEU A 455 -15.03 28.94 17.30
N PRO A 456 -15.76 28.35 18.27
CA PRO A 456 -15.94 26.91 18.36
C PRO A 456 -16.83 26.39 17.23
N TYR A 457 -16.65 25.13 16.84
CA TYR A 457 -17.58 24.45 15.95
C TYR A 457 -18.94 24.23 16.65
N ILE A 458 -20.03 24.45 15.90
CA ILE A 458 -21.40 24.19 16.35
C ILE A 458 -21.91 22.92 15.65
N ALA A 459 -22.01 21.83 16.39
CA ALA A 459 -22.60 20.60 15.90
C ALA A 459 -24.11 20.59 16.17
N SER A 460 -24.87 20.08 15.19
CA SER A 460 -26.28 19.76 15.33
C SER A 460 -27.19 20.93 15.74
N ALA A 461 -26.95 22.14 15.22
CA ALA A 461 -27.75 23.33 15.52
C ALA A 461 -29.27 23.16 15.31
N SER A 462 -29.71 22.20 14.49
CA SER A 462 -31.13 21.84 14.35
C SER A 462 -31.78 21.24 15.62
N TYR A 463 -30.98 20.89 16.65
CA TYR A 463 -31.45 20.50 17.99
C TYR A 463 -31.25 21.60 19.04
N GLN A 464 -31.00 22.83 18.62
CA GLN A 464 -31.15 24.00 19.48
C GLN A 464 -32.61 24.16 19.91
N ASP A 465 -32.83 24.56 21.16
CA ASP A 465 -34.17 24.75 21.72
C ASP A 465 -34.97 25.78 20.91
N PRO A 466 -36.11 25.39 20.30
CA PRO A 466 -36.96 26.29 19.54
C PRO A 466 -37.42 27.54 20.31
N ALA A 467 -37.49 27.49 21.65
CA ALA A 467 -37.85 28.63 22.49
C ALA A 467 -36.86 29.81 22.38
N PHE A 468 -35.64 29.57 21.91
CA PHE A 468 -34.61 30.60 21.68
C PHE A 468 -34.39 30.92 20.20
N LEU A 469 -35.17 30.32 19.29
CA LEU A 469 -35.03 30.48 17.85
C LEU A 469 -36.18 31.29 17.23
N PRO A 470 -35.93 32.04 16.14
CA PRO A 470 -37.01 32.59 15.32
C PRO A 470 -37.91 31.46 14.75
N PRO A 471 -39.24 31.68 14.63
CA PRO A 471 -40.13 30.69 14.04
C PRO A 471 -39.69 30.25 12.64
N GLY A 472 -39.54 28.94 12.43
CA GLY A 472 -39.06 28.36 11.17
C GLY A 472 -37.54 28.39 10.95
N SER A 473 -36.75 28.79 11.96
CA SER A 473 -35.29 28.71 11.93
C SER A 473 -34.80 27.25 11.91
N SER A 474 -33.67 27.01 11.23
CA SER A 474 -32.92 25.75 11.26
C SER A 474 -31.83 25.69 12.34
N GLY A 475 -31.83 26.66 13.25
CA GLY A 475 -30.76 26.88 14.24
C GLY A 475 -29.70 27.88 13.78
N PHE A 476 -29.05 28.52 14.75
CA PHE A 476 -27.90 29.41 14.54
C PHE A 476 -26.61 28.58 14.46
N ASN A 477 -25.84 28.77 13.38
CA ASN A 477 -24.49 28.25 13.20
C ASN A 477 -23.52 29.42 13.01
N ASN A 478 -22.24 29.16 13.16
CA ASN A 478 -21.18 30.09 12.78
C ASN A 478 -20.32 29.56 11.61
N PRO A 479 -19.38 30.36 11.09
CA PRO A 479 -18.54 29.97 9.96
C PRO A 479 -17.47 28.89 10.22
N GLN A 480 -17.33 28.37 11.45
CA GLN A 480 -16.43 27.26 11.74
C GLN A 480 -16.99 25.97 11.11
N GLY A 481 -16.32 25.48 10.07
CA GLY A 481 -16.79 24.33 9.28
C GLY A 481 -16.32 22.96 9.77
N SER A 482 -15.36 22.91 10.69
CA SER A 482 -14.70 21.67 11.15
C SER A 482 -14.61 21.65 12.68
N SER A 483 -14.96 20.51 13.30
CA SER A 483 -14.87 20.31 14.75
C SER A 483 -13.44 20.19 15.26
N THR A 484 -12.55 19.61 14.44
CA THR A 484 -11.14 19.38 14.76
C THR A 484 -10.22 19.82 13.60
N LYS A 485 -8.94 19.96 13.92
CA LYS A 485 -7.85 20.24 13.00
C LYS A 485 -6.65 19.36 13.37
N ALA A 486 -5.87 18.94 12.37
CA ALA A 486 -4.57 18.31 12.59
C ALA A 486 -3.51 19.35 12.97
N LEU A 487 -2.40 18.91 13.56
CA LEU A 487 -1.24 19.79 13.76
C LEU A 487 -0.54 20.09 12.42
N PRO A 488 -0.12 21.36 12.17
CA PRO A 488 0.51 21.75 10.91
C PRO A 488 1.93 21.18 10.73
N ASP A 489 2.55 20.69 11.80
CA ASP A 489 3.91 20.16 11.84
C ASP A 489 3.96 18.62 11.82
N HIS A 490 2.80 17.95 11.64
CA HIS A 490 2.68 16.48 11.52
C HIS A 490 3.59 15.93 10.42
N ARG A 491 4.52 15.05 10.81
CA ARG A 491 5.55 14.53 9.92
C ARG A 491 5.90 13.08 10.22
N GLU A 492 6.00 12.30 9.16
CA GLU A 492 6.54 10.95 9.18
C GLU A 492 8.02 10.98 8.77
N THR A 493 8.84 10.10 9.35
CA THR A 493 10.22 9.90 8.95
C THR A 493 10.53 8.41 8.91
N ILE A 494 11.02 7.92 7.77
CA ILE A 494 11.48 6.52 7.61
C ILE A 494 12.97 6.53 7.27
N GLU A 495 13.77 5.73 7.98
CA GLU A 495 15.18 5.49 7.69
C GLU A 495 15.42 4.01 7.39
N ASN A 496 16.03 3.69 6.24
CA ASN A 496 16.26 2.32 5.78
C ASN A 496 17.75 2.03 5.58
N TYR A 497 18.21 0.93 6.22
CA TYR A 497 19.59 0.43 6.27
C TYR A 497 19.53 -1.08 6.11
N ARG A 498 20.37 -1.74 5.31
CA ARG A 498 20.23 -3.19 5.01
C ARG A 498 21.65 -3.76 4.84
N LEU A 499 22.05 -5.05 5.02
CA LEU A 499 23.33 -5.68 4.56
C LEU A 499 23.14 -6.60 3.33
N SER A 500 24.08 -6.64 2.38
CA SER A 500 24.39 -7.84 1.59
C SER A 500 25.87 -7.96 1.20
N LEU A 501 26.41 -9.16 1.49
CA LEU A 501 27.58 -9.71 0.83
C LEU A 501 27.11 -10.88 -0.04
N ASP A 502 27.45 -10.83 -1.32
CA ASP A 502 27.13 -11.80 -2.36
C ASP A 502 28.42 -12.56 -2.71
N TYR A 503 28.47 -13.87 -2.46
CA TYR A 503 29.67 -14.71 -2.60
C TYR A 503 29.40 -15.97 -3.43
N LYS A 504 29.98 -16.00 -4.64
CA LYS A 504 29.93 -17.12 -5.57
C LYS A 504 31.02 -18.14 -5.25
N TRP A 505 30.63 -19.38 -4.95
CA TRP A 505 31.55 -20.48 -4.67
C TRP A 505 31.13 -21.75 -5.41
N ARG A 506 31.86 -22.08 -6.49
CA ARG A 506 31.59 -23.22 -7.37
C ARG A 506 30.17 -23.15 -7.97
N THR A 507 29.23 -23.89 -7.40
CA THR A 507 27.82 -23.98 -7.81
C THR A 507 26.88 -23.31 -6.82
N HIS A 508 27.40 -22.65 -5.79
CA HIS A 508 26.65 -21.87 -4.81
C HIS A 508 26.82 -20.37 -5.09
N ASP A 509 25.75 -19.61 -4.87
CA ASP A 509 25.77 -18.14 -4.84
C ASP A 509 25.10 -17.71 -3.53
N PHE A 510 25.94 -17.50 -2.52
CA PHE A 510 25.51 -17.17 -1.16
C PHE A 510 25.25 -15.68 -1.03
N ARG A 511 24.13 -15.31 -0.39
CA ARG A 511 23.86 -13.93 0.03
C ARG A 511 23.61 -13.90 1.53
N VAL A 512 24.38 -13.09 2.26
CA VAL A 512 24.17 -12.86 3.71
C VAL A 512 23.92 -11.38 3.94
N GLY A 513 22.90 -11.06 4.74
CA GLY A 513 22.42 -9.69 4.86
C GLY A 513 21.66 -9.33 6.13
N ILE A 514 21.36 -8.03 6.24
CA ILE A 514 20.52 -7.41 7.27
C ILE A 514 19.50 -6.50 6.58
N ASP A 515 18.46 -6.09 7.27
CA ASP A 515 17.44 -5.21 6.72
C ASP A 515 16.71 -4.54 7.87
N ASN A 516 17.02 -3.28 8.13
CA ASN A 516 16.59 -2.48 9.26
C ASN A 516 15.81 -1.27 8.76
N ILE A 517 14.69 -0.99 9.42
CA ILE A 517 13.88 0.20 9.20
C ILE A 517 13.61 0.82 10.58
N ASN A 518 13.68 2.14 10.66
CA ASN A 518 13.07 2.89 11.75
C ASN A 518 12.03 3.82 11.14
N SER A 519 10.83 3.83 11.70
CA SER A 519 9.81 4.83 11.39
C SER A 519 9.49 5.65 12.64
N TRP A 520 9.36 6.96 12.45
CA TRP A 520 8.81 7.87 13.44
C TRP A 520 7.64 8.57 12.81
N ASP A 521 6.57 8.70 13.58
CA ASP A 521 5.43 9.51 13.29
C ASP A 521 5.34 10.57 14.38
N LEU A 522 5.42 11.84 14.01
CA LEU A 522 5.66 12.95 14.93
C LEU A 522 4.57 14.00 14.76
N GLU A 523 3.92 14.33 15.87
CA GLU A 523 2.87 15.33 15.96
C GLU A 523 1.59 14.95 15.18
N ASP A 524 1.31 13.63 15.06
CA ASP A 524 0.05 13.12 14.48
C ASP A 524 -1.12 13.27 15.46
N GLY A 525 -2.31 13.36 14.88
CA GLY A 525 -3.60 13.43 15.54
C GLY A 525 -4.27 14.78 15.32
N PHE A 526 -5.12 15.17 16.27
CA PHE A 526 -6.00 16.31 16.16
C PHE A 526 -6.31 16.98 17.51
N GLU A 527 -6.68 18.25 17.43
CA GLU A 527 -7.31 19.03 18.50
C GLU A 527 -8.56 19.74 17.97
N ASN A 528 -9.49 20.16 18.84
CA ASN A 528 -10.61 20.99 18.41
C ASN A 528 -10.15 22.33 17.81
N THR A 529 -10.97 22.86 16.91
CA THR A 529 -10.84 24.23 16.40
C THR A 529 -11.23 25.27 17.45
N GLY A 530 -10.96 26.55 17.16
CA GLY A 530 -11.38 27.66 18.03
C GLY A 530 -10.79 27.59 19.45
N PRO A 531 -11.62 27.60 20.51
CA PRO A 531 -11.18 27.68 21.90
C PRO A 531 -10.73 26.33 22.50
N GLY A 532 -10.53 25.28 21.69
CA GLY A 532 -10.16 23.94 22.16
C GLY A 532 -11.35 23.09 22.63
N TYR A 533 -12.55 23.41 22.15
CA TYR A 533 -13.76 22.61 22.31
C TYR A 533 -14.79 22.95 21.22
N GLN A 534 -15.75 22.05 21.03
CA GLN A 534 -16.94 22.26 20.20
C GLN A 534 -18.22 22.26 21.06
N TRP A 535 -19.30 22.84 20.54
CA TRP A 535 -20.63 22.77 21.15
C TRP A 535 -21.52 21.80 20.37
N ILE A 536 -22.05 20.77 21.04
CA ILE A 536 -22.96 19.80 20.43
C ILE A 536 -24.34 19.94 21.05
N TYR A 537 -25.32 20.38 20.25
CA TYR A 537 -26.71 20.49 20.67
C TYR A 537 -27.44 19.14 20.51
N GLY A 538 -28.37 18.84 21.41
CA GLY A 538 -29.14 17.61 21.38
C GLY A 538 -30.44 17.69 22.19
N GLN A 539 -31.24 16.64 22.08
CA GLN A 539 -32.50 16.50 22.78
C GLN A 539 -32.74 15.06 23.26
N VAL A 540 -33.40 14.91 24.40
CA VAL A 540 -33.88 13.63 24.96
C VAL A 540 -35.37 13.68 25.27
N GLY A 541 -35.97 12.53 25.60
CA GLY A 541 -37.35 12.49 26.10
C GLY A 541 -37.47 13.03 27.54
N PRO A 542 -38.67 13.43 27.99
CA PRO A 542 -38.85 13.97 29.34
C PRO A 542 -38.49 12.98 30.44
N ASN A 543 -37.76 13.48 31.45
CA ASN A 543 -37.22 12.72 32.57
C ASN A 543 -36.24 11.58 32.18
N GLN A 544 -35.77 11.52 30.92
CA GLN A 544 -34.73 10.56 30.51
C GLN A 544 -33.34 11.13 30.79
N PRO A 545 -32.43 10.37 31.44
CA PRO A 545 -31.03 10.75 31.51
C PRO A 545 -30.39 10.76 30.12
N ILE A 546 -29.42 11.65 29.90
CA ILE A 546 -28.69 11.72 28.61
C ILE A 546 -27.71 10.55 28.48
N PHE A 547 -27.08 10.14 29.59
CA PHE A 547 -26.34 8.88 29.70
C PHE A 547 -26.86 8.05 30.88
N ALA A 548 -27.35 6.85 30.58
CA ALA A 548 -27.98 5.94 31.54
C ALA A 548 -27.01 4.93 32.15
N GLY A 549 -26.12 5.42 33.02
CA GLY A 549 -25.56 4.62 34.13
C GLY A 549 -26.37 4.82 35.42
N ASN A 550 -26.03 4.10 36.49
CA ASN A 550 -26.40 4.51 37.85
C ASN A 550 -25.73 5.88 38.15
N PRO A 551 -26.40 6.88 38.77
CA PRO A 551 -25.74 8.15 39.10
C PRO A 551 -24.41 8.04 39.87
N ALA A 552 -24.23 6.96 40.63
CA ALA A 552 -22.98 6.67 41.34
C ALA A 552 -21.86 6.06 40.47
N VAL A 553 -22.14 5.69 39.22
CA VAL A 553 -21.25 4.99 38.29
C VAL A 553 -21.05 5.83 37.03
N PRO A 554 -19.82 6.28 36.72
CA PRO A 554 -19.53 6.95 35.45
C PRO A 554 -19.55 5.95 34.27
N PRO A 555 -19.90 6.37 33.05
CA PRO A 555 -20.44 7.69 32.69
C PRO A 555 -21.93 7.84 33.02
N TYR A 556 -22.31 8.95 33.66
CA TYR A 556 -23.70 9.32 33.91
C TYR A 556 -23.95 10.81 33.62
N VAL A 557 -25.10 11.11 33.01
CA VAL A 557 -25.61 12.48 32.86
C VAL A 557 -27.13 12.46 33.10
N GLY A 558 -27.58 13.27 34.07
CA GLY A 558 -28.98 13.37 34.47
C GLY A 558 -29.90 13.97 33.41
N PRO A 559 -31.23 13.91 33.64
CA PRO A 559 -32.21 14.45 32.71
C PRO A 559 -32.11 15.98 32.62
N SER A 560 -32.33 16.51 31.41
CA SER A 560 -32.49 17.97 31.24
C SER A 560 -33.85 18.43 31.75
N PRO A 561 -33.92 19.51 32.56
CA PRO A 561 -35.17 20.15 32.99
C PRO A 561 -35.75 21.11 31.94
N GLN A 562 -34.99 21.43 30.89
CA GLN A 562 -35.35 22.40 29.85
C GLN A 562 -36.11 21.66 28.74
N CYS A 563 -37.44 21.79 28.70
CA CYS A 563 -38.29 21.01 27.79
C CYS A 563 -39.37 21.85 27.12
N ASP A 564 -39.57 21.62 25.82
CA ASP A 564 -40.69 22.13 25.02
C ASP A 564 -41.27 21.01 24.13
N ALA A 565 -42.58 21.05 23.85
CA ALA A 565 -43.31 20.15 22.97
C ALA A 565 -43.10 18.62 23.19
N GLY A 566 -42.62 18.20 24.37
CA GLY A 566 -42.30 16.79 24.67
C GLY A 566 -40.87 16.37 24.37
N HIS A 567 -39.98 17.32 24.05
CA HIS A 567 -38.54 17.15 23.92
C HIS A 567 -37.82 17.96 24.99
N CYS A 568 -36.70 17.46 25.52
CA CYS A 568 -35.88 18.15 26.50
C CYS A 568 -34.48 18.41 25.96
N TYR A 569 -34.12 19.68 25.84
CA TYR A 569 -32.93 20.16 25.15
C TYR A 569 -31.72 20.21 26.07
N TYR A 570 -30.54 19.96 25.51
CA TYR A 570 -29.27 20.09 26.17
C TYR A 570 -28.19 20.56 25.20
N VAL A 571 -27.06 21.00 25.74
CA VAL A 571 -25.84 21.25 24.97
C VAL A 571 -24.65 20.60 25.69
N GLN A 572 -23.70 20.08 24.91
CA GLN A 572 -22.48 19.48 25.38
C GLN A 572 -21.30 20.37 24.98
N ARG A 573 -20.48 20.79 25.94
CA ARG A 573 -19.14 21.33 25.65
C ARG A 573 -18.19 20.13 25.51
N HIS A 574 -17.77 19.82 24.30
CA HIS A 574 -17.00 18.61 24.00
C HIS A 574 -15.56 18.95 23.66
N THR A 575 -14.62 18.21 24.23
CA THR A 575 -13.19 18.30 23.92
C THR A 575 -12.69 16.98 23.33
N ASP A 576 -12.11 17.12 22.14
CA ASP A 576 -11.41 16.14 21.33
C ASP A 576 -9.94 16.55 21.25
N LEU A 577 -9.05 15.75 21.86
CA LEU A 577 -7.60 15.95 21.81
C LEU A 577 -6.90 14.59 21.80
N SER A 578 -6.27 14.27 20.68
CA SER A 578 -5.35 13.14 20.55
C SER A 578 -4.15 13.64 19.77
N ILE A 579 -3.00 13.79 20.42
CA ILE A 579 -1.75 14.21 19.76
C ILE A 579 -0.62 13.33 20.30
N ALA A 580 0.20 12.77 19.42
CA ALA A 580 1.30 11.88 19.82
C ALA A 580 2.59 12.10 19.02
N SER A 581 3.66 11.41 19.44
CA SER A 581 4.87 11.23 18.65
C SER A 581 5.43 9.84 18.92
N VAL A 582 5.17 8.91 18.02
CA VAL A 582 5.36 7.46 18.22
C VAL A 582 6.40 6.92 17.24
N HIS A 583 6.94 5.72 17.51
CA HIS A 583 7.94 5.14 16.61
C HIS A 583 7.95 3.62 16.62
N VAL A 584 8.43 3.03 15.52
CA VAL A 584 8.57 1.59 15.34
C VAL A 584 9.98 1.27 14.84
N ALA A 585 10.66 0.37 15.54
CA ALA A 585 11.97 -0.14 15.16
C ALA A 585 11.82 -1.56 14.60
N GLN A 586 12.17 -1.74 13.33
CA GLN A 586 12.16 -3.02 12.65
C GLN A 586 13.60 -3.45 12.35
N ARG A 587 13.95 -4.69 12.70
CA ARG A 587 15.28 -5.28 12.46
C ARG A 587 15.12 -6.60 11.75
N ALA A 588 16.06 -6.92 10.86
CA ALA A 588 16.12 -8.24 10.26
C ALA A 588 17.52 -8.64 9.85
N GLN A 589 17.72 -9.96 9.78
CA GLN A 589 18.90 -10.60 9.24
C GLN A 589 18.45 -11.73 8.31
N TYR A 590 19.22 -12.00 7.26
CA TYR A 590 18.90 -13.08 6.33
C TYR A 590 20.17 -13.75 5.78
N VAL A 591 20.03 -15.02 5.43
CA VAL A 591 20.99 -15.79 4.66
C VAL A 591 20.26 -16.53 3.55
N MET A 592 20.89 -16.61 2.37
CA MET A 592 20.38 -17.31 1.20
C MET A 592 21.51 -18.04 0.47
N ASP A 593 21.14 -19.07 -0.28
CA ASP A 593 21.99 -19.79 -1.23
C ASP A 593 21.18 -20.13 -2.48
N ASN A 594 21.68 -19.69 -3.65
CA ASN A 594 21.24 -20.18 -4.95
C ASN A 594 22.17 -21.33 -5.36
N TRP A 595 21.79 -22.56 -5.00
CA TRP A 595 22.60 -23.75 -5.21
C TRP A 595 22.23 -24.49 -6.49
N GLN A 596 23.10 -24.39 -7.50
CA GLN A 596 22.99 -25.10 -8.77
C GLN A 596 23.44 -26.56 -8.62
N ILE A 597 22.55 -27.42 -8.09
CA ILE A 597 22.82 -28.84 -7.78
C ILE A 597 23.26 -29.63 -9.01
N THR A 598 22.60 -29.41 -10.15
CA THR A 598 22.98 -29.97 -11.46
C THR A 598 23.02 -28.83 -12.48
N PRO A 599 23.57 -29.01 -13.69
CA PRO A 599 23.57 -27.96 -14.73
C PRO A 599 22.19 -27.36 -15.05
N ASN A 600 21.12 -28.10 -14.72
CA ASN A 600 19.72 -27.84 -15.05
C ASN A 600 18.80 -27.68 -13.82
N PHE A 601 19.27 -27.99 -12.61
CA PHE A 601 18.45 -27.93 -11.38
C PHE A 601 19.07 -26.98 -10.35
N LEU A 602 18.33 -25.93 -10.03
CA LEU A 602 18.64 -24.91 -9.03
C LEU A 602 17.75 -25.10 -7.80
N LEU A 603 18.35 -25.02 -6.62
CA LEU A 603 17.67 -24.94 -5.33
C LEU A 603 17.94 -23.55 -4.72
N ASN A 604 16.89 -22.78 -4.47
CA ASN A 604 16.94 -21.54 -3.70
C ASN A 604 16.63 -21.86 -2.24
N LEU A 605 17.58 -21.58 -1.35
CA LEU A 605 17.40 -21.70 0.09
C LEU A 605 17.51 -20.32 0.72
N GLY A 606 16.67 -20.04 1.72
CA GLY A 606 16.71 -18.80 2.46
C GLY A 606 16.20 -18.95 3.89
N LEU A 607 16.77 -18.18 4.81
CA LEU A 607 16.26 -18.02 6.15
C LEU A 607 16.34 -16.54 6.52
N ARG A 608 15.20 -15.96 6.86
CA ARG A 608 15.07 -14.60 7.40
C ARG A 608 14.68 -14.66 8.88
N ASN A 609 15.16 -13.68 9.63
CA ASN A 609 14.69 -13.35 10.97
C ASN A 609 14.19 -11.91 10.93
N ASP A 610 12.91 -11.67 11.19
CA ASP A 610 12.38 -10.31 11.46
C ASP A 610 12.17 -10.11 12.97
N GLN A 611 12.30 -8.86 13.43
CA GLN A 611 12.08 -8.43 14.80
C GLN A 611 11.43 -7.04 14.80
N PHE A 612 10.47 -6.83 15.69
CA PHE A 612 9.67 -5.59 15.75
C PHE A 612 9.59 -5.06 17.18
N VAL A 613 9.68 -3.75 17.35
CA VAL A 613 9.44 -3.06 18.62
C VAL A 613 8.63 -1.80 18.34
N ASN A 614 7.46 -1.70 18.94
CA ASN A 614 6.55 -0.55 18.80
C ASN A 614 6.56 0.23 20.12
N TYR A 615 6.68 1.55 20.02
CA TYR A 615 6.89 2.47 21.14
C TYR A 615 5.74 3.47 21.23
N ASP A 616 5.35 3.80 22.47
CA ASP A 616 4.39 4.85 22.78
C ASP A 616 4.99 6.26 22.67
N ALA A 617 4.19 7.28 22.96
CA ALA A 617 4.60 8.68 22.92
C ALA A 617 5.63 9.09 24.00
N SER A 618 5.84 8.24 25.03
CA SER A 618 6.91 8.42 26.03
C SER A 618 8.25 7.82 25.56
N GLY A 619 8.26 7.10 24.44
CA GLY A 619 9.40 6.29 24.00
C GLY A 619 9.52 4.96 24.77
N THR A 620 8.43 4.49 25.39
CA THR A 620 8.40 3.20 26.08
C THR A 620 7.80 2.13 25.14
N PRO A 621 8.45 0.97 24.97
CA PRO A 621 7.86 -0.10 24.17
C PRO A 621 6.61 -0.71 24.81
N TYR A 622 5.49 -0.71 24.08
CA TYR A 622 4.27 -1.46 24.44
C TYR A 622 4.25 -2.86 23.80
N ILE A 623 4.92 -3.05 22.66
CA ILE A 623 5.13 -4.37 22.04
C ILE A 623 6.63 -4.63 21.78
N ARG A 624 7.09 -5.85 22.12
CA ARG A 624 8.50 -6.29 21.96
C ARG A 624 8.59 -7.68 21.33
N LEU A 625 8.59 -7.74 20.01
CA LEU A 625 8.77 -8.96 19.22
C LEU A 625 10.25 -9.17 18.86
N THR A 626 11.10 -9.25 19.88
CA THR A 626 12.57 -9.36 19.73
C THR A 626 13.07 -10.81 19.72
N LYS A 627 12.25 -11.78 20.13
CA LYS A 627 12.52 -13.21 19.90
C LYS A 627 12.50 -13.49 18.39
N PRO A 628 13.39 -14.33 17.84
CA PRO A 628 13.49 -14.50 16.39
C PRO A 628 12.19 -14.96 15.72
N GLN A 629 11.71 -14.18 14.73
CA GLN A 629 10.59 -14.57 13.88
C GLN A 629 11.16 -15.27 12.64
N TRP A 630 11.42 -16.58 12.78
CA TRP A 630 12.03 -17.36 11.70
C TRP A 630 11.08 -17.51 10.51
N ALA A 631 11.52 -16.94 9.39
CA ALA A 631 10.88 -16.98 8.08
C ALA A 631 11.76 -17.80 7.11
N PRO A 632 11.65 -19.14 7.12
CA PRO A 632 12.29 -19.97 6.12
C PRO A 632 11.69 -19.72 4.74
N ARG A 633 12.54 -19.84 3.71
CA ARG A 633 12.21 -19.79 2.29
C ARG A 633 12.92 -20.96 1.61
N ILE A 634 12.17 -21.72 0.82
CA ILE A 634 12.71 -22.78 -0.02
C ILE A 634 12.05 -22.68 -1.39
N GLY A 635 12.82 -22.83 -2.45
CA GLY A 635 12.29 -22.92 -3.80
C GLY A 635 13.21 -23.72 -4.70
N PHE A 636 12.70 -24.13 -5.85
CA PHE A 636 13.49 -24.81 -6.86
C PHE A 636 13.10 -24.34 -8.26
N SER A 637 14.03 -24.47 -9.18
CA SER A 637 13.82 -24.29 -10.62
C SER A 637 14.55 -25.40 -11.37
N TRP A 638 13.82 -26.10 -12.22
CA TRP A 638 14.32 -27.21 -13.02
C TRP A 638 14.09 -26.92 -14.51
N ASP A 639 15.18 -26.70 -15.24
CA ASP A 639 15.21 -26.71 -16.69
C ASP A 639 15.14 -28.17 -17.18
N VAL A 640 13.97 -28.61 -17.63
CA VAL A 640 13.68 -30.03 -17.90
C VAL A 640 14.53 -30.56 -19.06
N HIS A 641 14.87 -29.70 -20.03
CA HIS A 641 15.62 -30.06 -21.23
C HIS A 641 17.06 -29.53 -21.23
N GLY A 642 17.36 -28.49 -20.45
CA GLY A 642 18.67 -27.83 -20.40
C GLY A 642 18.88 -26.77 -21.49
N ASP A 643 17.79 -26.38 -22.17
CA ASP A 643 17.74 -25.38 -23.25
C ASP A 643 16.81 -24.20 -22.90
N SER A 644 16.33 -24.16 -21.66
CA SER A 644 15.38 -23.17 -21.14
C SER A 644 14.08 -23.06 -21.93
N THR A 645 13.64 -24.13 -22.59
CA THR A 645 12.31 -24.23 -23.21
C THR A 645 11.24 -24.80 -22.29
N MET A 646 11.60 -25.57 -21.25
CA MET A 646 10.67 -26.09 -20.26
C MET A 646 11.23 -25.92 -18.85
N LYS A 647 10.51 -25.20 -18.00
CA LYS A 647 10.85 -24.98 -16.58
C LYS A 647 9.76 -25.56 -15.69
N VAL A 648 10.13 -26.35 -14.68
CA VAL A 648 9.27 -26.67 -13.54
C VAL A 648 9.83 -25.98 -12.31
N PHE A 649 8.99 -25.30 -11.54
CA PHE A 649 9.42 -24.51 -10.40
C PHE A 649 8.44 -24.59 -9.23
N GLY A 650 8.93 -24.21 -8.05
CA GLY A 650 8.09 -24.05 -6.88
C GLY A 650 8.79 -23.25 -5.80
N ASN A 651 8.00 -22.74 -4.85
CA ASN A 651 8.51 -22.13 -3.64
C ASN A 651 7.55 -22.37 -2.47
N ALA A 652 8.08 -22.36 -1.26
CA ALA A 652 7.34 -22.36 -0.01
C ALA A 652 8.05 -21.44 0.98
N GLY A 653 7.29 -20.70 1.78
CA GLY A 653 7.89 -19.77 2.72
C GLY A 653 6.93 -19.15 3.72
N ARG A 654 7.50 -18.67 4.83
CA ARG A 654 6.80 -17.85 5.82
C ARG A 654 7.15 -16.38 5.66
N TYR A 655 6.16 -15.53 5.88
CA TYR A 655 6.20 -14.09 5.71
C TYR A 655 5.60 -13.45 6.96
N TYR A 656 6.24 -12.42 7.53
CA TYR A 656 5.75 -11.66 8.68
C TYR A 656 5.48 -10.21 8.29
N LEU A 657 4.52 -9.58 8.97
CA LEU A 657 4.21 -8.15 8.89
C LEU A 657 4.45 -7.50 10.27
N ALA A 658 4.61 -6.18 10.28
CA ALA A 658 4.81 -5.36 11.47
C ALA A 658 3.60 -4.45 11.67
N LEU A 659 3.19 -4.25 12.93
CA LEU A 659 2.18 -3.25 13.27
C LEU A 659 2.63 -1.85 12.86
N PRO A 660 1.77 -1.05 12.21
CA PRO A 660 2.10 0.30 11.78
C PRO A 660 2.21 1.27 12.97
N ASN A 661 2.67 2.51 12.73
CA ASN A 661 2.86 3.50 13.79
C ASN A 661 1.53 3.90 14.46
N GLN A 662 0.45 4.07 13.68
CA GLN A 662 -0.82 4.66 14.11
C GLN A 662 -1.54 3.87 15.23
N VAL A 663 -1.29 2.56 15.36
CA VAL A 663 -1.82 1.70 16.45
C VAL A 663 -1.53 2.29 17.84
N ALA A 664 -0.38 2.94 18.00
CA ALA A 664 0.04 3.54 19.26
C ALA A 664 -0.82 4.75 19.68
N LEU A 665 -1.43 5.47 18.71
CA LEU A 665 -2.24 6.68 18.97
C LEU A 665 -3.51 6.35 19.76
N SER A 666 -4.15 5.22 19.46
CA SER A 666 -5.39 4.80 20.13
C SER A 666 -5.12 3.98 21.39
N ILE A 667 -4.16 3.04 21.35
CA ILE A 667 -3.97 2.04 22.42
C ILE A 667 -3.00 2.49 23.53
N ALA A 668 -1.99 3.32 23.20
CA ALA A 668 -0.90 3.64 24.11
C ALA A 668 -0.74 5.15 24.43
N ASN A 669 -1.38 6.03 23.67
CA ASN A 669 -1.35 7.48 23.91
C ASN A 669 -2.48 7.93 24.86
N PRO A 670 -2.31 9.04 25.61
CA PRO A 670 -3.43 9.72 26.25
C PRO A 670 -4.35 10.35 25.20
N VAL A 671 -5.65 10.15 25.35
CA VAL A 671 -6.69 10.75 24.51
C VAL A 671 -7.70 11.45 25.41
N ILE A 672 -8.16 12.64 25.00
CA ILE A 672 -9.35 13.31 25.56
C ILE A 672 -10.45 13.21 24.51
N ASN A 673 -11.54 12.56 24.89
CA ASN A 673 -12.79 12.47 24.13
C ASN A 673 -13.91 12.52 25.17
N ALA A 674 -14.18 13.72 25.68
CA ALA A 674 -15.05 13.92 26.85
C ALA A 674 -15.92 15.18 26.70
N GLY A 675 -17.14 15.16 27.23
CA GLY A 675 -18.05 16.30 27.16
C GLY A 675 -18.71 16.65 28.47
N GLN A 676 -18.78 17.95 28.78
CA GLN A 676 -19.57 18.47 29.88
C GLN A 676 -20.97 18.83 29.35
N TYR A 677 -21.99 18.16 29.85
CA TYR A 677 -23.38 18.32 29.45
C TYR A 677 -24.08 19.36 30.31
N GLY A 678 -24.94 20.18 29.72
CA GLY A 678 -25.60 21.28 30.41
C GLY A 678 -26.87 21.79 29.73
N THR A 679 -27.53 22.70 30.43
CA THR A 679 -28.62 23.55 29.94
C THR A 679 -28.08 24.93 29.58
N TYR A 680 -28.92 25.76 28.95
CA TYR A 680 -28.56 27.11 28.51
C TYR A 680 -29.78 28.02 28.57
N THR A 681 -29.52 29.32 28.75
CA THR A 681 -30.54 30.37 28.95
C THR A 681 -30.86 31.17 27.67
N GLY A 682 -30.15 30.89 26.59
CA GLY A 682 -30.30 31.50 25.28
C GLY A 682 -29.21 30.99 24.34
N ILE A 683 -29.24 31.45 23.09
CA ILE A 683 -28.23 31.14 22.07
C ILE A 683 -27.79 32.47 21.44
N ASP A 684 -26.49 32.64 21.22
CA ASP A 684 -25.99 33.81 20.50
C ASP A 684 -26.39 33.71 19.01
N PRO A 685 -27.15 34.67 18.46
CA PRO A 685 -27.63 34.60 17.08
C PRO A 685 -26.54 34.82 16.02
N ALA A 686 -25.35 35.30 16.42
CA ALA A 686 -24.20 35.50 15.54
C ALA A 686 -23.18 34.35 15.61
N THR A 687 -22.99 33.71 16.77
CA THR A 687 -22.01 32.61 16.93
C THR A 687 -22.62 31.22 17.12
N GLY A 688 -23.93 31.10 17.38
CA GLY A 688 -24.60 29.82 17.67
C GLY A 688 -24.23 29.21 19.03
N GLU A 689 -23.47 29.92 19.86
CA GLU A 689 -23.01 29.44 21.16
C GLU A 689 -24.08 29.55 22.26
N PRO A 690 -24.08 28.67 23.27
CA PRO A 690 -25.04 28.68 24.36
C PRO A 690 -24.73 29.79 25.38
N ILE A 691 -25.71 30.66 25.62
CA ILE A 691 -25.63 31.72 26.62
C ILE A 691 -26.04 31.17 27.99
N GLY A 692 -25.22 31.38 29.01
CA GLY A 692 -25.52 30.95 30.38
C GLY A 692 -25.44 29.43 30.57
N PHE A 693 -24.50 28.77 29.88
CA PHE A 693 -24.24 27.34 30.01
C PHE A 693 -24.12 26.89 31.47
N THR A 694 -24.98 25.97 31.88
CA THR A 694 -25.06 25.45 33.25
C THR A 694 -25.00 23.92 33.24
N PRO A 695 -23.92 23.29 33.75
CA PRO A 695 -23.78 21.84 33.75
C PRO A 695 -24.93 21.11 34.47
N LEU A 696 -25.37 19.99 33.88
CA LEU A 696 -26.31 19.07 34.48
C LEU A 696 -25.63 18.21 35.56
N PRO A 697 -26.39 17.58 36.48
CA PRO A 697 -25.85 16.56 37.37
C PRO A 697 -25.22 15.41 36.55
N GLN A 698 -23.90 15.26 36.62
CA GLN A 698 -23.14 14.31 35.81
C GLN A 698 -21.96 13.71 36.58
N ASN A 699 -21.50 12.54 36.17
CA ASN A 699 -20.40 11.81 36.76
C ASN A 699 -19.48 11.25 35.65
N PRO A 700 -18.22 11.70 35.54
CA PRO A 700 -17.56 12.73 36.37
C PRO A 700 -18.15 14.14 36.20
N ALA A 701 -18.10 14.95 37.26
CA ALA A 701 -18.62 16.34 37.24
C ALA A 701 -17.89 17.24 36.22
N THR A 702 -16.63 16.91 35.89
CA THR A 702 -15.77 17.63 34.92
C THR A 702 -16.15 17.39 33.46
N GLY A 703 -17.00 16.41 33.17
CA GLY A 703 -17.33 15.94 31.83
C GLY A 703 -17.26 14.42 31.78
N VAL A 704 -18.00 13.81 30.85
CA VAL A 704 -18.11 12.35 30.72
C VAL A 704 -17.65 11.90 29.34
N SER A 705 -17.00 10.73 29.31
CA SER A 705 -16.50 10.02 28.13
C SER A 705 -17.10 8.62 28.12
N ILE A 706 -17.39 8.08 26.93
CA ILE A 706 -17.90 6.70 26.78
C ILE A 706 -16.77 5.70 27.03
N ASP A 707 -15.62 5.94 26.39
CA ASP A 707 -14.45 5.03 26.41
C ASP A 707 -13.44 5.40 27.52
N SER A 708 -13.91 6.19 28.50
CA SER A 708 -13.12 6.73 29.62
C SER A 708 -11.89 7.55 29.23
N GLU A 709 -11.93 8.23 28.08
CA GLU A 709 -10.83 9.03 27.53
C GLU A 709 -10.83 10.45 28.10
N TYR A 710 -10.17 10.63 29.26
CA TYR A 710 -10.05 11.88 30.00
C TYR A 710 -8.64 12.48 29.96
N GLY A 711 -7.77 12.04 29.05
CA GLY A 711 -6.38 12.48 28.92
C GLY A 711 -5.41 11.81 29.90
N GLN A 712 -5.81 10.73 30.57
CA GLN A 712 -4.92 9.96 31.44
C GLN A 712 -3.85 9.19 30.65
N ALA A 713 -2.67 9.05 31.24
CA ALA A 713 -1.62 8.19 30.69
C ALA A 713 -2.05 6.71 30.70
N LYS A 714 -1.98 6.06 29.54
CA LYS A 714 -2.15 4.60 29.39
C LYS A 714 -0.83 3.90 29.80
N ASP A 715 -0.89 2.73 30.42
CA ASP A 715 0.31 1.98 30.83
C ASP A 715 0.73 1.03 29.69
N PRO A 716 1.90 1.23 29.04
CA PRO A 716 2.31 0.41 27.90
C PRO A 716 2.47 -1.08 28.23
N ARG A 717 2.52 -1.45 29.52
CA ARG A 717 2.60 -2.85 29.97
C ARG A 717 1.26 -3.59 29.87
N ILE A 718 0.13 -2.88 29.88
CA ILE A 718 -1.21 -3.49 29.83
C ILE A 718 -1.87 -3.35 28.44
N SER A 719 -1.27 -2.56 27.53
CA SER A 719 -1.73 -2.34 26.16
C SER A 719 -1.76 -3.58 25.24
N ALA A 720 -1.03 -4.64 25.59
CA ALA A 720 -0.92 -5.86 24.78
C ALA A 720 -0.68 -7.11 25.64
N ALA A 721 -1.11 -8.27 25.13
CA ALA A 721 -0.80 -9.56 25.73
C ALA A 721 0.73 -9.79 25.80
N GLN A 722 1.23 -10.19 26.96
CA GLN A 722 2.66 -10.40 27.25
C GLN A 722 3.30 -11.52 26.42
N ASN A 723 2.48 -12.38 25.81
CA ASN A 723 2.88 -13.48 24.94
C ASN A 723 2.47 -13.27 23.47
N ILE A 724 2.12 -12.05 23.08
CA ILE A 724 1.80 -11.67 21.70
C ILE A 724 2.94 -12.05 20.73
N LYS A 725 2.55 -12.44 19.51
CA LYS A 725 3.44 -12.89 18.44
C LYS A 725 3.12 -12.15 17.16
N ALA A 726 4.14 -11.99 16.32
CA ALA A 726 3.97 -11.43 14.97
C ALA A 726 2.96 -12.25 14.16
N GLU A 727 2.07 -11.53 13.48
CA GLU A 727 1.21 -12.05 12.42
C GLU A 727 2.03 -12.60 11.25
N PHE A 728 1.50 -13.61 10.55
CA PHE A 728 2.24 -14.25 9.46
C PHE A 728 1.34 -14.89 8.41
N SER A 729 1.86 -15.03 7.19
CA SER A 729 1.31 -15.91 6.17
C SER A 729 2.33 -16.97 5.76
N ASP A 730 1.87 -18.21 5.62
CA ASP A 730 2.60 -19.29 4.95
C ASP A 730 2.10 -19.39 3.50
N ASN A 731 3.01 -19.20 2.53
CA ASN A 731 2.69 -19.24 1.10
C ASN A 731 3.41 -20.42 0.44
N PHE A 732 2.71 -21.10 -0.46
CA PHE A 732 3.18 -22.26 -1.22
C PHE A 732 2.83 -22.08 -2.69
N VAL A 733 3.76 -22.37 -3.60
CA VAL A 733 3.63 -22.24 -5.04
C VAL A 733 4.27 -23.44 -5.73
N MET A 734 3.60 -23.96 -6.77
CA MET A 734 4.18 -24.92 -7.70
C MET A 734 3.68 -24.59 -9.11
N GLY A 735 4.55 -24.66 -10.12
CA GLY A 735 4.17 -24.36 -11.49
C GLY A 735 5.15 -24.86 -12.54
N MET A 736 4.79 -24.62 -13.79
CA MET A 736 5.60 -24.91 -14.96
C MET A 736 5.48 -23.79 -16.00
N GLN A 737 6.51 -23.65 -16.83
CA GLN A 737 6.53 -22.80 -18.02
C GLN A 737 7.00 -23.63 -19.20
N GLN A 738 6.31 -23.55 -20.33
CA GLN A 738 6.63 -24.24 -21.58
C GLN A 738 6.69 -23.24 -22.72
N GLN A 739 7.83 -23.15 -23.39
CA GLN A 739 7.99 -22.46 -24.66
C GLN A 739 7.61 -23.38 -25.81
N PHE A 740 6.88 -22.86 -26.80
CA PHE A 740 6.54 -23.57 -28.03
C PHE A 740 6.33 -22.58 -29.18
N GLU A 741 6.31 -23.06 -30.42
CA GLU A 741 5.99 -22.25 -31.59
C GLU A 741 4.53 -22.44 -32.01
N MET A 742 3.84 -21.33 -32.27
CA MET A 742 2.46 -21.30 -32.74
C MET A 742 2.24 -20.07 -33.62
N MET A 743 1.62 -20.26 -34.78
CA MET A 743 1.39 -19.21 -35.79
C MET A 743 2.66 -18.47 -36.28
N GLY A 744 3.81 -19.15 -36.27
CA GLY A 744 5.10 -18.57 -36.69
C GLY A 744 5.80 -17.71 -35.62
N SER A 745 5.22 -17.62 -34.42
CA SER A 745 5.79 -16.90 -33.28
C SER A 745 6.10 -17.85 -32.13
N LYS A 746 7.08 -17.49 -31.28
CA LYS A 746 7.36 -18.19 -30.02
C LYS A 746 6.40 -17.72 -28.93
N TRP A 747 5.86 -18.66 -28.18
CA TRP A 747 4.95 -18.43 -27.06
C TRP A 747 5.46 -19.12 -25.81
N VAL A 748 5.15 -18.56 -24.63
CA VAL A 748 5.35 -19.21 -23.33
C VAL A 748 3.99 -19.41 -22.67
N PHE A 749 3.63 -20.67 -22.41
CA PHE A 749 2.51 -21.02 -21.54
C PHE A 749 3.02 -21.22 -20.11
N THR A 750 2.35 -20.62 -19.13
CA THR A 750 2.61 -20.84 -17.69
C THR A 750 1.38 -21.47 -17.05
N ALA A 751 1.57 -22.47 -16.19
CA ALA A 751 0.55 -22.92 -15.25
C ALA A 751 1.15 -22.93 -13.83
N ALA A 752 0.54 -22.24 -12.88
CA ALA A 752 1.02 -22.19 -11.50
C ALA A 752 -0.14 -22.24 -10.49
N GLY A 753 -0.04 -23.17 -9.55
CA GLY A 753 -0.89 -23.24 -8.36
C GLY A 753 -0.26 -22.47 -7.20
N THR A 754 -1.07 -21.71 -6.48
CA THR A 754 -0.68 -20.99 -5.25
C THR A 754 -1.64 -21.36 -4.12
N TYR A 755 -1.13 -21.57 -2.91
CA TYR A 755 -1.91 -21.71 -1.67
C TYR A 755 -1.29 -20.82 -0.60
N GLN A 756 -2.12 -20.05 0.13
CA GLN A 756 -1.68 -19.18 1.23
C GLN A 756 -2.54 -19.45 2.46
N LYS A 757 -1.93 -19.34 3.65
CA LYS A 757 -2.59 -19.60 4.94
C LYS A 757 -2.06 -18.63 6.00
N MET A 758 -2.95 -17.88 6.61
CA MET A 758 -2.71 -17.05 7.78
C MET A 758 -3.63 -17.54 8.91
N ASP A 759 -3.04 -18.01 10.01
CA ASP A 759 -3.79 -18.46 11.20
C ASP A 759 -3.50 -17.60 12.45
N ARG A 760 -2.81 -16.46 12.28
CA ARG A 760 -2.59 -15.47 13.34
C ARG A 760 -2.49 -14.07 12.74
N ILE A 761 -3.29 -13.17 13.29
CA ILE A 761 -3.21 -11.71 13.16
C ILE A 761 -2.83 -11.11 14.52
N ILE A 762 -2.56 -9.81 14.55
CA ILE A 762 -2.75 -8.99 15.75
C ILE A 762 -3.96 -8.10 15.49
N ASP A 763 -4.87 -8.05 16.46
CA ASP A 763 -6.04 -7.17 16.49
C ASP A 763 -6.37 -6.84 17.96
N ASP A 764 -7.27 -5.90 18.17
CA ASP A 764 -7.77 -5.51 19.48
C ASP A 764 -8.92 -6.40 20.01
N TYR A 765 -9.24 -6.19 21.28
CA TYR A 765 -10.28 -6.85 22.04
C TYR A 765 -10.83 -5.86 23.08
N ASP A 766 -12.16 -5.84 23.23
CA ASP A 766 -12.92 -4.84 24.01
C ASP A 766 -13.88 -5.48 25.03
N SER A 767 -14.00 -6.81 25.03
CA SER A 767 -14.94 -7.51 25.91
C SER A 767 -14.39 -7.65 27.34
N VAL A 768 -14.17 -6.50 28.00
CA VAL A 768 -13.72 -6.28 29.38
C VAL A 768 -14.34 -7.25 30.40
N GLN A 769 -15.65 -7.52 30.29
CA GLN A 769 -16.35 -8.44 31.21
C GLN A 769 -15.81 -9.89 31.17
N ASN A 770 -15.34 -10.34 30.01
CA ASN A 770 -14.70 -11.65 29.85
C ASN A 770 -13.31 -11.68 30.50
N GLU A 771 -12.56 -10.58 30.45
CA GLU A 771 -11.26 -10.44 31.12
C GLU A 771 -11.41 -10.60 32.64
N CYS A 772 -12.37 -9.88 33.22
CA CYS A 772 -12.69 -10.01 34.63
C CYS A 772 -13.28 -11.38 34.98
N ALA A 773 -14.07 -12.01 34.11
CA ALA A 773 -14.54 -13.37 34.34
C ALA A 773 -13.37 -14.37 34.43
N ALA A 774 -12.39 -14.26 33.52
CA ALA A 774 -11.16 -15.04 33.55
C ALA A 774 -10.34 -14.76 34.83
N GLY A 775 -10.20 -13.49 35.21
CA GLY A 775 -9.48 -13.09 36.42
C GLY A 775 -10.14 -13.56 37.72
N ARG A 776 -11.48 -13.47 37.82
CA ARG A 776 -12.26 -14.05 38.94
C ARG A 776 -12.03 -15.56 39.04
N ALA A 777 -12.06 -16.28 37.91
CA ALA A 777 -11.79 -17.72 37.87
C ALA A 777 -10.35 -18.08 38.30
N GLN A 778 -9.41 -17.15 38.17
CA GLN A 778 -8.02 -17.26 38.65
C GLN A 778 -7.81 -16.77 40.10
N GLY A 779 -8.87 -16.35 40.80
CA GLY A 779 -8.85 -15.98 42.22
C GLY A 779 -8.88 -14.48 42.51
N TYR A 780 -8.93 -13.61 41.49
CA TYR A 780 -9.04 -12.16 41.67
C TYR A 780 -10.49 -11.73 41.97
N ALA A 781 -10.96 -12.07 43.17
CA ALA A 781 -12.37 -11.92 43.58
C ALA A 781 -12.92 -10.48 43.52
N TRP A 782 -12.05 -9.46 43.50
CA TRP A 782 -12.40 -8.05 43.39
C TRP A 782 -12.77 -7.60 41.96
N MET A 783 -12.47 -8.40 40.93
CA MET A 783 -12.85 -8.14 39.53
C MET A 783 -14.34 -8.43 39.28
N THR A 784 -15.25 -7.79 40.01
CA THR A 784 -16.70 -8.03 39.86
C THR A 784 -17.25 -7.44 38.56
N GLU A 785 -18.40 -7.91 38.10
CA GLU A 785 -19.06 -7.37 36.89
C GLU A 785 -19.29 -5.84 36.98
N ALA A 786 -19.65 -5.35 38.18
CA ALA A 786 -19.92 -3.94 38.44
C ALA A 786 -18.67 -3.06 38.62
N THR A 787 -17.48 -3.66 38.83
CA THR A 787 -16.20 -2.94 39.02
C THR A 787 -15.19 -3.25 37.92
N CYS A 788 -15.57 -4.02 36.89
CA CYS A 788 -14.61 -4.58 35.94
C CYS A 788 -13.84 -3.50 35.16
N THR A 789 -14.52 -2.42 34.79
CA THR A 789 -13.97 -1.23 34.11
C THR A 789 -13.00 -0.42 34.98
N ASP A 790 -12.94 -0.66 36.29
CA ASP A 790 -11.95 -0.02 37.18
C ASP A 790 -10.55 -0.68 37.06
N TRP A 791 -10.49 -1.90 36.50
CA TRP A 791 -9.33 -2.80 36.55
C TRP A 791 -8.77 -3.22 35.19
N ALA A 792 -9.67 -3.42 34.22
CA ALA A 792 -9.33 -3.74 32.84
C ALA A 792 -8.90 -2.48 32.07
N GLN A 793 -7.99 -2.62 31.12
CA GLN A 793 -7.87 -1.64 30.04
C GLN A 793 -8.72 -2.12 28.88
N SER A 794 -9.45 -1.21 28.25
CA SER A 794 -9.82 -1.32 26.83
C SER A 794 -9.18 -0.15 26.08
N LEU A 795 -8.70 -0.31 24.85
CA LEU A 795 -8.57 -1.55 24.08
C LEU A 795 -7.25 -2.28 24.42
N ILE A 796 -7.20 -3.60 24.23
CA ILE A 796 -5.97 -4.41 24.39
C ILE A 796 -5.65 -5.24 23.13
N LEU A 797 -4.37 -5.27 22.74
CA LEU A 797 -3.92 -6.07 21.61
C LEU A 797 -3.68 -7.54 21.98
N ILE A 798 -4.30 -8.44 21.22
CA ILE A 798 -4.17 -9.89 21.40
C ILE A 798 -3.80 -10.59 20.08
N ASN A 799 -3.59 -11.90 20.14
CA ASN A 799 -3.67 -12.76 18.97
C ASN A 799 -5.01 -13.53 19.05
N PRO A 800 -6.08 -13.10 18.34
CA PRO A 800 -7.42 -13.57 18.63
C PRO A 800 -7.59 -15.10 18.52
N GLY A 801 -8.06 -15.70 19.61
CA GLY A 801 -8.22 -17.15 19.77
C GLY A 801 -6.94 -17.95 20.04
N GLU A 802 -5.77 -17.33 20.14
CA GLU A 802 -4.66 -17.91 20.92
C GLU A 802 -4.85 -17.55 22.41
N THR A 803 -4.32 -18.37 23.34
CA THR A 803 -4.33 -18.01 24.77
C THR A 803 -3.52 -16.75 25.01
N SER A 804 -4.13 -15.73 25.61
CA SER A 804 -3.50 -14.44 25.91
C SER A 804 -3.13 -14.35 27.38
N HIS A 805 -1.92 -13.87 27.69
CA HIS A 805 -1.50 -13.54 29.05
C HIS A 805 -1.49 -12.00 29.18
N ILE A 806 -2.53 -11.44 29.77
CA ILE A 806 -2.69 -9.99 29.95
C ILE A 806 -2.25 -9.56 31.36
N LEU A 807 -2.04 -8.26 31.54
CA LEU A 807 -1.81 -7.65 32.86
C LEU A 807 -2.99 -6.72 33.16
N MET A 808 -3.59 -6.86 34.33
CA MET A 808 -4.71 -6.02 34.79
C MET A 808 -4.32 -5.28 36.07
N LYS A 809 -4.96 -4.14 36.33
CA LYS A 809 -4.66 -3.31 37.50
C LYS A 809 -5.43 -3.80 38.73
N ALA A 810 -4.74 -4.00 39.84
CA ALA A 810 -5.34 -4.35 41.13
C ALA A 810 -5.75 -3.12 41.95
N PRO A 811 -6.60 -3.28 42.98
CA PRO A 811 -7.05 -2.16 43.83
C PRO A 811 -5.95 -1.42 44.58
N ASP A 812 -4.79 -2.04 44.79
CA ASP A 812 -3.59 -1.43 45.38
C ASP A 812 -2.69 -0.73 44.34
N GLY A 813 -3.08 -0.74 43.06
CA GLY A 813 -2.32 -0.19 41.93
C GLY A 813 -1.25 -1.12 41.37
N SER A 814 -1.07 -2.33 41.90
CA SER A 814 -0.16 -3.33 41.32
C SER A 814 -0.72 -3.92 40.01
N LEU A 815 0.14 -4.54 39.21
CA LEU A 815 -0.27 -5.28 38.01
C LEU A 815 -0.31 -6.78 38.32
N VAL A 816 -1.45 -7.41 38.06
CA VAL A 816 -1.67 -8.86 38.23
C VAL A 816 -1.82 -9.55 36.85
N PRO A 817 -1.26 -10.76 36.67
CA PRO A 817 -1.41 -11.50 35.44
C PRO A 817 -2.78 -12.19 35.37
N VAL A 818 -3.48 -12.04 34.24
CA VAL A 818 -4.68 -12.81 33.91
C VAL A 818 -4.44 -13.59 32.63
N THR A 819 -4.68 -14.89 32.66
CA THR A 819 -4.65 -15.73 31.46
C THR A 819 -6.05 -15.88 30.89
N MET A 820 -6.23 -15.54 29.62
CA MET A 820 -7.47 -15.75 28.88
C MET A 820 -7.24 -16.79 27.80
N THR A 821 -7.80 -17.99 27.98
CA THR A 821 -7.88 -18.99 26.92
C THR A 821 -8.85 -18.54 25.82
N MET A 822 -8.86 -19.24 24.68
CA MET A 822 -9.85 -19.00 23.62
C MET A 822 -11.31 -19.09 24.14
N ALA A 823 -11.56 -19.98 25.11
CA ALA A 823 -12.87 -20.12 25.74
C ALA A 823 -13.21 -18.94 26.65
N ASP A 824 -12.25 -18.41 27.39
CA ASP A 824 -12.43 -17.21 28.23
C ASP A 824 -12.67 -15.96 27.37
N GLN A 825 -12.07 -15.90 26.17
CA GLN A 825 -12.35 -14.84 25.17
C GLN A 825 -13.74 -14.98 24.52
N GLY A 826 -14.45 -16.09 24.75
CA GLY A 826 -15.74 -16.41 24.12
C GLY A 826 -15.66 -16.85 22.64
N PHE A 827 -14.47 -16.91 22.04
CA PHE A 827 -14.32 -17.32 20.64
C PHE A 827 -14.45 -18.84 20.47
N THR A 828 -15.08 -19.25 19.36
CA THR A 828 -15.13 -20.67 18.94
C THR A 828 -13.98 -21.05 17.99
N LYS A 829 -13.31 -20.07 17.40
CA LYS A 829 -12.20 -20.19 16.44
C LYS A 829 -11.32 -18.96 16.54
N GLY A 830 -10.00 -19.12 16.47
CA GLY A 830 -9.08 -18.01 16.23
C GLY A 830 -9.10 -17.49 14.80
N ALA A 831 -8.20 -16.55 14.49
CA ALA A 831 -8.05 -15.97 13.17
C ALA A 831 -7.69 -17.02 12.10
N ILE A 832 -8.41 -17.04 10.99
CA ILE A 832 -8.18 -17.92 9.83
C ILE A 832 -8.45 -17.13 8.56
N ARG A 833 -7.45 -17.05 7.68
CA ARG A 833 -7.57 -16.60 6.29
C ARG A 833 -6.81 -17.57 5.38
N LYS A 834 -7.48 -18.03 4.32
CA LYS A 834 -6.94 -19.00 3.36
C LYS A 834 -7.20 -18.53 1.94
N TYR A 835 -6.24 -18.81 1.07
CA TYR A 835 -6.34 -18.55 -0.36
C TYR A 835 -5.82 -19.74 -1.16
N TYR A 836 -6.48 -20.04 -2.27
CA TYR A 836 -5.87 -20.81 -3.35
C TYR A 836 -6.06 -20.10 -4.69
N ALA A 837 -5.16 -20.36 -5.63
CA ALA A 837 -5.33 -20.02 -7.03
C ALA A 837 -4.70 -21.04 -7.96
N LEU A 838 -5.27 -21.14 -9.16
CA LEU A 838 -4.63 -21.66 -10.36
C LEU A 838 -4.53 -20.49 -11.35
N ASN A 839 -3.30 -20.06 -11.64
CA ASN A 839 -2.99 -19.11 -12.68
C ASN A 839 -2.57 -19.88 -13.96
N LEU A 840 -3.21 -19.57 -15.08
CA LEU A 840 -2.83 -20.02 -16.41
C LEU A 840 -2.51 -18.78 -17.25
N SER A 841 -1.31 -18.71 -17.83
CA SER A 841 -0.96 -17.62 -18.74
C SER A 841 -0.44 -18.12 -20.09
N LEU A 842 -0.63 -17.31 -21.11
CA LEU A 842 -0.04 -17.48 -22.44
C LEU A 842 0.54 -16.13 -22.88
N GLU A 843 1.83 -16.09 -23.17
CA GLU A 843 2.57 -14.87 -23.46
C GLU A 843 3.38 -14.96 -24.75
N HIS A 844 3.28 -13.93 -25.58
CA HIS A 844 4.20 -13.65 -26.68
C HIS A 844 4.92 -12.34 -26.35
N ALA A 845 6.23 -12.43 -26.12
CA ALA A 845 7.11 -11.28 -25.88
C ALA A 845 7.28 -10.44 -27.16
N TRP A 846 7.68 -9.18 -27.02
CA TRP A 846 7.82 -8.25 -28.16
C TRP A 846 8.81 -8.74 -29.22
N ASP A 847 8.31 -9.15 -30.37
CA ASP A 847 9.10 -9.70 -31.49
C ASP A 847 9.65 -8.63 -32.46
N GLY A 848 9.36 -7.36 -32.22
CA GLY A 848 9.61 -6.26 -33.17
C GLY A 848 8.32 -5.70 -33.79
N LYS A 849 7.25 -6.50 -33.81
CA LYS A 849 5.95 -6.18 -34.41
C LYS A 849 4.84 -6.11 -33.37
N TRP A 850 4.78 -7.04 -32.42
CA TRP A 850 3.72 -7.07 -31.41
C TRP A 850 4.11 -7.84 -30.15
N PHE A 851 3.32 -7.67 -29.09
CA PHE A 851 3.35 -8.52 -27.89
C PHE A 851 1.93 -8.72 -27.38
N ALA A 852 1.64 -9.84 -26.72
CA ALA A 852 0.40 -10.02 -25.97
C ALA A 852 0.57 -11.01 -24.82
N LYS A 853 -0.18 -10.78 -23.76
CA LYS A 853 -0.33 -11.69 -22.63
C LYS A 853 -1.81 -11.94 -22.37
N PHE A 854 -2.14 -13.20 -22.14
CA PHE A 854 -3.45 -13.70 -21.75
C PHE A 854 -3.29 -14.39 -20.40
N ASP A 855 -3.90 -13.88 -19.33
CA ASP A 855 -3.91 -14.50 -18.01
C ASP A 855 -5.35 -14.91 -17.63
N TYR A 856 -5.50 -16.12 -17.11
CA TYR A 856 -6.72 -16.60 -16.45
C TYR A 856 -6.38 -17.09 -15.04
N VAL A 857 -7.05 -16.53 -14.04
CA VAL A 857 -6.93 -16.97 -12.64
C VAL A 857 -8.26 -17.49 -12.15
N PHE A 858 -8.27 -18.76 -11.73
CA PHE A 858 -9.30 -19.30 -10.85
C PHE A 858 -8.79 -19.22 -9.41
N SER A 859 -9.54 -18.60 -8.50
CA SER A 859 -9.09 -18.45 -7.09
C SER A 859 -10.22 -18.51 -6.08
N ARG A 860 -9.89 -18.52 -4.79
CA ARG A 860 -10.84 -18.33 -3.70
C ARG A 860 -10.12 -17.81 -2.46
N THR A 861 -10.70 -16.82 -1.78
CA THR A 861 -10.24 -16.34 -0.47
C THR A 861 -11.37 -16.57 0.53
N TRP A 862 -11.08 -17.25 1.63
CA TRP A 862 -12.10 -17.60 2.63
C TRP A 862 -11.50 -17.71 4.03
N GLY A 863 -12.31 -17.47 5.04
CA GLY A 863 -11.84 -17.28 6.41
C GLY A 863 -12.89 -16.60 7.29
N ASN A 864 -12.47 -16.16 8.48
CA ASN A 864 -13.25 -15.31 9.37
C ASN A 864 -12.66 -13.88 9.56
N THR A 865 -11.45 -13.62 9.07
CA THR A 865 -10.82 -12.30 9.09
C THR A 865 -10.20 -11.96 7.73
N GLU A 866 -10.21 -10.68 7.38
CA GLU A 866 -9.44 -10.14 6.27
C GLU A 866 -7.97 -9.95 6.62
N GLY A 867 -7.61 -9.68 7.88
CA GLY A 867 -6.26 -9.28 8.30
C GLY A 867 -6.30 -7.93 9.04
N PRO A 868 -5.33 -7.02 8.84
CA PRO A 868 -5.24 -5.75 9.56
C PRO A 868 -6.30 -4.70 9.16
N VAL A 869 -7.22 -4.99 8.24
CA VAL A 869 -8.28 -4.07 7.78
C VAL A 869 -9.60 -4.83 7.62
N SER A 870 -10.72 -4.12 7.63
CA SER A 870 -12.06 -4.70 7.43
C SER A 870 -12.84 -3.94 6.37
N THR A 871 -12.96 -4.53 5.17
CA THR A 871 -13.71 -3.99 4.04
C THR A 871 -15.18 -3.80 4.37
N TYR A 872 -15.80 -4.74 5.07
CA TYR A 872 -17.22 -4.64 5.42
C TYR A 872 -17.46 -3.57 6.49
N SER A 873 -16.61 -3.46 7.52
CA SER A 873 -16.74 -2.37 8.51
C SER A 873 -16.20 -1.02 8.03
N GLN A 874 -15.59 -0.96 6.83
CA GLN A 874 -14.98 0.24 6.24
C GLN A 874 -13.85 0.80 7.13
N GLN A 875 -13.08 -0.12 7.72
CA GLN A 875 -12.02 0.19 8.70
C GLN A 875 -10.64 -0.05 8.12
N SER A 876 -9.89 1.05 8.03
CA SER A 876 -8.50 1.19 7.59
C SER A 876 -8.03 2.62 7.88
N GLY A 877 -6.74 2.93 7.72
CA GLY A 877 -6.13 4.14 8.27
C GLY A 877 -6.11 4.04 9.79
N SER A 878 -6.89 4.90 10.46
CA SER A 878 -6.96 4.95 11.94
C SER A 878 -7.56 3.73 12.63
N TYR A 879 -7.73 2.63 11.89
CA TYR A 879 -8.20 1.33 12.36
C TYR A 879 -7.35 0.14 11.89
N GLU A 880 -6.14 0.35 11.36
CA GLU A 880 -5.24 -0.78 11.02
C GLU A 880 -4.86 -1.59 12.28
N SER A 881 -5.12 -2.90 12.26
CA SER A 881 -4.91 -3.82 13.40
C SER A 881 -5.61 -3.40 14.71
N ILE A 882 -6.65 -2.58 14.59
CA ILE A 882 -7.67 -2.30 15.63
C ILE A 882 -9.07 -2.34 14.99
N THR A 883 -9.37 -3.48 14.36
CA THR A 883 -10.59 -3.67 13.59
C THR A 883 -11.73 -4.16 14.48
N THR A 884 -12.93 -3.60 14.29
CA THR A 884 -14.11 -3.98 15.08
C THR A 884 -14.67 -5.38 14.78
N ALA A 885 -13.84 -6.27 14.23
CA ALA A 885 -14.14 -7.68 14.09
C ALA A 885 -13.97 -8.39 15.45
N TRP A 886 -12.88 -8.15 16.17
CA TRP A 886 -12.48 -8.97 17.33
C TRP A 886 -12.78 -8.35 18.71
N ASP A 887 -13.32 -7.13 18.78
CA ASP A 887 -13.84 -6.49 20.01
C ASP A 887 -14.60 -7.47 20.94
N PHE A 888 -15.56 -8.20 20.34
CA PHE A 888 -16.55 -9.02 21.02
C PHE A 888 -16.77 -10.35 20.27
N PRO A 889 -16.86 -11.50 20.96
CA PRO A 889 -17.03 -12.80 20.32
C PRO A 889 -18.31 -12.93 19.48
N GLU A 890 -19.38 -12.21 19.83
CA GLU A 890 -20.66 -12.15 19.12
C GLU A 890 -20.52 -11.58 17.71
N ARG A 891 -19.56 -10.68 17.48
CA ARG A 891 -19.27 -10.15 16.13
C ARG A 891 -18.61 -11.20 15.23
N MET A 892 -17.91 -12.15 15.82
CA MET A 892 -17.26 -13.25 15.10
C MET A 892 -18.15 -14.49 14.96
N GLU A 893 -19.34 -14.51 15.58
CA GLU A 893 -20.35 -15.51 15.28
C GLU A 893 -20.75 -15.44 13.80
N TRP A 894 -20.81 -16.59 13.11
CA TRP A 894 -21.10 -16.73 11.67
C TRP A 894 -20.16 -16.00 10.69
N SER A 895 -19.10 -15.35 11.16
CA SER A 895 -18.07 -14.66 10.34
C SER A 895 -17.35 -15.54 9.31
N TYR A 896 -17.35 -16.87 9.47
CA TYR A 896 -16.57 -17.78 8.63
C TYR A 896 -17.22 -18.02 7.25
N GLY A 897 -16.65 -17.43 6.20
CA GLY A 897 -17.19 -17.50 4.83
C GLY A 897 -16.20 -17.06 3.74
N GLU A 898 -16.70 -16.67 2.56
CA GLU A 898 -15.88 -16.06 1.50
C GLU A 898 -15.60 -14.57 1.80
N LEU A 899 -14.33 -14.17 1.70
CA LEU A 899 -13.87 -12.85 2.13
C LEU A 899 -13.98 -11.80 1.01
N PRO A 900 -14.08 -10.49 1.32
CA PRO A 900 -14.28 -9.41 0.35
C PRO A 900 -13.28 -9.34 -0.82
N ASN A 901 -12.02 -9.67 -0.56
CA ASN A 901 -10.96 -9.72 -1.57
C ASN A 901 -11.07 -10.93 -2.53
N SER A 902 -11.98 -11.89 -2.28
CA SER A 902 -12.14 -13.06 -3.15
C SER A 902 -12.63 -12.70 -4.55
N ARG A 903 -11.95 -13.23 -5.58
CA ARG A 903 -12.28 -13.05 -7.01
C ARG A 903 -12.17 -14.38 -7.74
N ARG A 904 -13.28 -15.12 -7.78
CA ARG A 904 -13.32 -16.53 -8.22
C ARG A 904 -12.79 -16.78 -9.63
N HIS A 905 -13.08 -15.88 -10.56
CA HIS A 905 -12.56 -15.89 -11.92
C HIS A 905 -12.01 -14.51 -12.27
N GLN A 906 -10.82 -14.47 -12.86
CA GLN A 906 -10.21 -13.26 -13.40
C GLN A 906 -9.65 -13.59 -14.79
N ILE A 907 -9.90 -12.73 -15.77
CA ILE A 907 -9.33 -12.80 -17.11
C ILE A 907 -8.68 -11.45 -17.38
N LYS A 908 -7.39 -11.46 -17.73
CA LYS A 908 -6.63 -10.27 -18.14
C LYS A 908 -6.05 -10.52 -19.52
N ILE A 909 -6.19 -9.56 -20.42
CA ILE A 909 -5.55 -9.62 -21.74
C ILE A 909 -4.98 -8.25 -22.04
N PHE A 910 -3.67 -8.16 -22.27
CA PHE A 910 -3.04 -6.90 -22.64
C PHE A 910 -1.93 -7.12 -23.67
N GLY A 911 -1.66 -6.11 -24.46
CA GLY A 911 -0.69 -6.20 -25.55
C GLY A 911 -0.68 -4.97 -26.44
N ALA A 912 0.25 -4.95 -27.38
CA ALA A 912 0.34 -3.91 -28.40
C ALA A 912 0.80 -4.48 -29.74
N TYR A 913 0.38 -3.83 -30.83
CA TYR A 913 0.66 -4.23 -32.22
C TYR A 913 1.07 -3.00 -33.02
N ALA A 914 2.30 -2.96 -33.53
CA ALA A 914 2.75 -1.96 -34.49
C ALA A 914 2.17 -2.28 -35.87
N ILE A 915 1.19 -1.51 -36.34
CA ILE A 915 0.60 -1.65 -37.68
C ILE A 915 1.68 -1.44 -38.75
N ASN A 916 2.49 -0.42 -38.58
CA ASN A 916 3.71 -0.10 -39.33
C ASN A 916 4.68 0.66 -38.39
N PRO A 917 5.86 1.14 -38.83
CA PRO A 917 6.78 1.87 -37.96
C PRO A 917 6.21 3.14 -37.31
N ASP A 918 5.22 3.76 -37.96
CA ASP A 918 4.60 5.01 -37.50
C ASP A 918 3.41 4.79 -36.56
N TRP A 919 2.71 3.65 -36.65
CA TRP A 919 1.43 3.44 -35.96
C TRP A 919 1.47 2.20 -35.07
N THR A 920 1.22 2.37 -33.77
CA THR A 920 1.00 1.27 -32.82
C THR A 920 -0.38 1.36 -32.18
N VAL A 921 -1.02 0.21 -31.96
CA VAL A 921 -2.26 0.11 -31.17
C VAL A 921 -2.00 -0.71 -29.91
N GLY A 922 -2.58 -0.30 -28.79
CA GLY A 922 -2.49 -1.00 -27.50
C GLY A 922 -3.87 -1.37 -26.97
N ALA A 923 -3.93 -2.43 -26.17
CA ALA A 923 -5.17 -2.89 -25.52
C ALA A 923 -4.91 -3.39 -24.10
N ASN A 924 -5.89 -3.18 -23.22
CA ASN A 924 -5.94 -3.74 -21.87
C ASN A 924 -7.40 -4.15 -21.55
N LEU A 925 -7.60 -5.43 -21.27
CA LEU A 925 -8.87 -6.04 -20.89
C LEU A 925 -8.76 -6.58 -19.47
N TYR A 926 -9.71 -6.20 -18.61
CA TYR A 926 -9.91 -6.78 -17.30
C TYR A 926 -11.36 -7.25 -17.14
N ILE A 927 -11.54 -8.54 -16.86
CA ILE A 927 -12.83 -9.14 -16.52
C ILE A 927 -12.66 -9.91 -15.22
N ALA A 928 -13.52 -9.70 -14.23
CA ALA A 928 -13.54 -10.53 -13.03
C ALA A 928 -14.97 -10.83 -12.53
N SER A 929 -15.13 -11.96 -11.85
CA SER A 929 -16.31 -12.24 -11.03
C SER A 929 -16.35 -11.29 -9.82
N GLY A 930 -17.54 -10.91 -9.37
CA GLY A 930 -17.70 -9.99 -8.24
C GLY A 930 -17.25 -10.53 -6.87
N THR A 931 -17.25 -9.62 -5.90
CA THR A 931 -17.06 -9.84 -4.45
C THR A 931 -18.24 -10.61 -3.84
N PRO A 932 -18.07 -11.33 -2.73
CA PRO A 932 -19.20 -11.80 -1.92
C PRO A 932 -20.12 -10.64 -1.49
N ARG A 933 -21.44 -10.88 -1.42
CA ARG A 933 -22.41 -9.97 -0.80
C ARG A 933 -22.65 -10.36 0.65
N LEU A 934 -23.01 -9.37 1.47
CA LEU A 934 -23.27 -9.54 2.90
C LEU A 934 -24.59 -8.88 3.32
N CYS A 935 -25.12 -9.34 4.44
CA CYS A 935 -26.14 -8.66 5.22
C CYS A 935 -25.72 -8.75 6.68
N ARG A 936 -25.53 -7.59 7.32
CA ARG A 936 -25.27 -7.50 8.76
C ARG A 936 -26.32 -6.65 9.44
N GLY A 937 -26.66 -6.97 10.68
CA GLY A 937 -27.77 -6.37 11.39
C GLY A 937 -27.65 -6.50 12.89
N TYR A 938 -28.79 -6.40 13.58
CA TYR A 938 -28.88 -6.59 15.02
C TYR A 938 -28.66 -8.07 15.39
N TYR A 939 -28.12 -8.33 16.58
CA TYR A 939 -27.63 -9.64 16.99
C TYR A 939 -28.75 -10.65 17.29
N GLY A 940 -28.52 -11.91 16.89
CA GLY A 940 -29.36 -13.05 17.25
C GLY A 940 -30.77 -13.06 16.62
N PRO A 941 -31.55 -14.13 16.87
CA PRO A 941 -32.91 -14.28 16.32
C PRO A 941 -33.87 -13.20 16.81
N ASN A 942 -33.65 -12.69 18.02
CA ASN A 942 -34.45 -11.62 18.62
C ASN A 942 -34.07 -10.22 18.13
N GLN A 943 -33.06 -10.09 17.25
CA GLN A 943 -32.61 -8.82 16.67
C GLN A 943 -32.32 -7.77 17.76
N ILE A 944 -31.45 -8.09 18.70
CA ILE A 944 -31.07 -7.17 19.79
C ILE A 944 -29.90 -6.27 19.38
N ARG A 945 -29.96 -4.99 19.76
CA ARG A 945 -28.87 -4.02 19.54
C ARG A 945 -27.76 -4.18 20.59
N LEU A 946 -27.16 -5.37 20.62
CA LEU A 946 -26.07 -5.72 21.55
C LEU A 946 -24.86 -4.79 21.31
N HIS A 947 -24.15 -4.40 22.38
CA HIS A 947 -23.04 -3.43 22.37
C HIS A 947 -23.30 -2.15 21.55
N GLY A 948 -24.57 -1.71 21.45
CA GLY A 948 -24.95 -0.58 20.59
C GLY A 948 -24.75 -0.80 19.08
N SER A 949 -24.32 -1.99 18.65
CA SER A 949 -23.90 -2.29 17.29
C SER A 949 -25.04 -2.82 16.41
N ARG A 950 -24.78 -2.82 15.09
CA ARG A 950 -25.68 -3.28 14.02
C ARG A 950 -24.93 -4.02 12.89
N THR A 951 -23.72 -4.50 13.20
CA THR A 951 -22.77 -5.10 12.25
C THR A 951 -22.45 -6.56 12.59
N TYR A 952 -23.44 -7.30 13.09
CA TYR A 952 -23.35 -8.75 13.34
C TYR A 952 -23.73 -9.53 12.08
N TYR A 953 -23.22 -10.75 11.88
CA TYR A 953 -23.54 -11.63 10.74
C TYR A 953 -24.95 -12.27 10.82
N TRP A 954 -25.93 -11.45 11.15
CA TRP A 954 -27.34 -11.75 11.33
C TRP A 954 -28.18 -10.77 10.50
N CYS A 955 -29.14 -11.28 9.73
CA CYS A 955 -30.01 -10.51 8.83
C CYS A 955 -31.47 -10.83 9.17
N GLY A 956 -32.20 -9.87 9.74
CA GLY A 956 -33.59 -10.09 10.16
C GLY A 956 -33.79 -11.27 11.14
N GLY A 957 -32.78 -11.57 11.97
CA GLY A 957 -32.81 -12.71 12.90
C GLY A 957 -32.32 -14.04 12.31
N VAL A 958 -31.81 -14.07 11.08
CA VAL A 958 -31.25 -15.26 10.43
C VAL A 958 -29.73 -15.12 10.27
N PRO A 959 -28.89 -16.13 10.58
CA PRO A 959 -27.46 -16.09 10.30
C PRO A 959 -27.14 -15.93 8.80
N VAL A 960 -26.23 -15.02 8.47
CA VAL A 960 -25.77 -14.75 7.08
C VAL A 960 -24.24 -14.75 7.03
N PRO A 961 -23.60 -15.93 6.93
CA PRO A 961 -22.15 -16.01 6.78
C PRO A 961 -21.70 -15.46 5.42
N PRO A 962 -20.48 -14.91 5.31
CA PRO A 962 -19.98 -14.31 4.07
C PRO A 962 -20.05 -15.23 2.84
N GLY A 963 -20.61 -14.72 1.74
CA GLY A 963 -20.82 -15.47 0.48
C GLY A 963 -22.14 -16.24 0.39
N SER A 964 -22.93 -16.34 1.47
CA SER A 964 -24.26 -16.98 1.43
C SER A 964 -25.28 -16.26 0.53
N LEU A 965 -25.11 -14.95 0.31
CA LEU A 965 -25.97 -14.14 -0.57
C LEU A 965 -25.48 -14.04 -2.03
N GLY A 966 -24.54 -14.91 -2.42
CA GLY A 966 -23.89 -14.84 -3.73
C GLY A 966 -22.91 -13.66 -3.83
N THR A 967 -22.67 -13.19 -5.05
CA THR A 967 -21.69 -12.14 -5.34
C THR A 967 -22.29 -10.88 -5.97
N THR A 968 -21.51 -9.80 -5.97
CA THR A 968 -21.75 -8.64 -6.84
C THR A 968 -21.60 -9.02 -8.33
N PRO A 969 -22.07 -8.19 -9.27
CA PRO A 969 -22.01 -8.51 -10.70
C PRO A 969 -20.57 -8.57 -11.22
N TRP A 970 -20.37 -9.24 -12.36
CA TRP A 970 -19.05 -9.34 -13.01
C TRP A 970 -18.57 -7.97 -13.51
N THR A 971 -17.35 -7.60 -13.15
CA THR A 971 -16.65 -6.42 -13.65
C THR A 971 -16.10 -6.69 -15.05
N LYS A 972 -16.18 -5.70 -15.94
CA LYS A 972 -15.70 -5.77 -17.33
C LYS A 972 -15.20 -4.39 -17.75
N ARG A 973 -13.91 -4.26 -18.02
CA ARG A 973 -13.26 -3.03 -18.51
C ARG A 973 -12.42 -3.38 -19.73
N VAL A 974 -12.57 -2.56 -20.78
CA VAL A 974 -11.82 -2.65 -22.04
C VAL A 974 -11.26 -1.25 -22.28
N ASP A 975 -9.94 -1.15 -22.30
CA ASP A 975 -9.21 0.08 -22.59
C ASP A 975 -8.39 -0.13 -23.87
N LEU A 976 -8.33 0.89 -24.72
CA LEU A 976 -7.61 0.86 -26.00
C LEU A 976 -6.76 2.12 -26.15
N SER A 977 -5.62 2.02 -26.83
CA SER A 977 -4.80 3.15 -27.26
C SER A 977 -4.43 3.05 -28.74
N VAL A 978 -4.22 4.21 -29.37
CA VAL A 978 -3.51 4.34 -30.63
C VAL A 978 -2.41 5.39 -30.48
N ASP A 979 -1.26 5.10 -31.08
CA ASP A 979 0.01 5.79 -30.95
C ASP A 979 0.51 6.11 -32.38
N TYR A 980 0.80 7.37 -32.66
CA TYR A 980 1.34 7.83 -33.94
C TYR A 980 2.69 8.53 -33.75
N LYS A 981 3.74 7.84 -34.18
CA LYS A 981 5.14 8.27 -34.13
C LYS A 981 5.65 8.52 -35.55
N PRO A 982 5.40 9.70 -36.14
CA PRO A 982 5.73 9.98 -37.54
C PRO A 982 7.20 9.77 -37.90
N GLY A 983 7.44 9.02 -38.98
CA GLY A 983 8.78 8.90 -39.57
C GLY A 983 9.34 10.23 -40.09
N TRP A 984 8.49 11.23 -40.40
CA TRP A 984 8.93 12.59 -40.77
C TRP A 984 9.53 13.39 -39.60
N ALA A 985 9.36 12.92 -38.36
CA ALA A 985 9.96 13.49 -37.16
C ALA A 985 11.00 12.53 -36.53
N ASP A 986 11.62 11.65 -37.32
CA ASP A 986 12.53 10.59 -36.86
C ASP A 986 11.93 9.70 -35.74
N HIS A 987 10.60 9.55 -35.71
CA HIS A 987 9.83 8.90 -34.63
C HIS A 987 10.00 9.52 -33.22
N LYS A 988 10.56 10.73 -33.13
CA LYS A 988 10.79 11.50 -31.88
C LYS A 988 9.53 12.18 -31.35
N LEU A 989 8.64 12.58 -32.25
CA LEU A 989 7.31 13.11 -31.92
C LEU A 989 6.33 11.95 -31.78
N ASP A 990 5.45 12.03 -30.79
CA ASP A 990 4.47 11.00 -30.43
C ASP A 990 3.10 11.64 -30.17
N PHE A 991 2.06 11.14 -30.83
CA PHE A 991 0.66 11.46 -30.57
C PHE A 991 -0.07 10.20 -30.08
N ASN A 992 -0.57 10.22 -28.84
CA ASN A 992 -1.28 9.09 -28.25
C ASN A 992 -2.74 9.47 -27.93
N LEU A 993 -3.68 8.60 -28.29
CA LEU A 993 -5.09 8.69 -27.93
C LEU A 993 -5.51 7.39 -27.23
N ALA A 994 -5.88 7.49 -25.95
CA ALA A 994 -6.35 6.38 -25.13
C ALA A 994 -7.84 6.54 -24.76
N VAL A 995 -8.59 5.44 -24.82
CA VAL A 995 -10.01 5.36 -24.42
C VAL A 995 -10.14 4.32 -23.32
N PHE A 996 -10.54 4.74 -22.13
CA PHE A 996 -10.73 3.87 -20.97
C PHE A 996 -12.20 3.48 -20.82
N ASN A 997 -12.47 2.22 -20.47
CA ASN A 997 -13.80 1.64 -20.39
C ASN A 997 -14.64 1.96 -21.64
N ILE A 998 -14.19 1.57 -22.83
CA ILE A 998 -14.85 1.91 -24.11
C ILE A 998 -16.33 1.44 -24.17
N LEU A 999 -16.66 0.37 -23.43
CA LEU A 999 -18.00 -0.19 -23.26
C LEU A 999 -18.91 0.63 -22.32
N ASN A 1000 -18.35 1.63 -21.62
CA ASN A 1000 -18.99 2.47 -20.60
C ASN A 1000 -19.77 1.68 -19.53
N LYS A 1001 -19.23 0.53 -19.09
CA LYS A 1001 -19.86 -0.33 -18.09
C LYS A 1001 -19.52 0.18 -16.69
N GLN A 1002 -20.49 0.79 -16.03
CA GLN A 1002 -20.40 1.28 -14.66
C GLN A 1002 -20.98 0.24 -13.68
N THR A 1003 -20.39 -0.95 -13.68
CA THR A 1003 -20.85 -2.07 -12.84
C THR A 1003 -20.68 -1.72 -11.36
N PRO A 1004 -21.70 -1.90 -10.49
CA PRO A 1004 -21.56 -1.81 -9.05
C PRO A 1004 -20.51 -2.77 -8.49
N VAL A 1005 -19.59 -2.26 -7.67
CA VAL A 1005 -18.52 -3.04 -7.03
C VAL A 1005 -18.66 -3.11 -5.52
N PHE A 1006 -19.37 -2.17 -4.89
CA PHE A 1006 -19.67 -2.18 -3.47
C PHE A 1006 -21.13 -1.81 -3.19
N TYR A 1007 -21.70 -2.41 -2.15
CA TYR A 1007 -23.08 -2.21 -1.69
C TYR A 1007 -23.10 -2.06 -0.17
N ASN A 1008 -23.99 -1.21 0.34
CA ASN A 1008 -24.19 -1.11 1.78
C ASN A 1008 -24.82 -2.39 2.32
N ASP A 1009 -24.18 -2.99 3.32
CA ASP A 1009 -24.53 -4.30 3.86
C ASP A 1009 -25.28 -4.24 5.21
N VAL A 1010 -25.44 -3.04 5.78
CA VAL A 1010 -26.04 -2.83 7.11
C VAL A 1010 -27.57 -2.78 7.01
N PHE A 1011 -28.23 -3.88 7.35
CA PHE A 1011 -29.69 -4.05 7.32
C PHE A 1011 -30.41 -3.37 8.49
N GLY A 1012 -29.82 -3.35 9.69
CA GLY A 1012 -30.50 -2.93 10.92
C GLY A 1012 -31.37 -4.06 11.50
N SER A 1013 -32.67 -3.84 11.62
CA SER A 1013 -33.65 -4.86 12.04
C SER A 1013 -34.93 -4.80 11.21
N THR A 1014 -35.80 -5.80 11.33
CA THR A 1014 -37.13 -5.83 10.69
C THR A 1014 -38.09 -4.76 11.21
N SER A 1015 -37.93 -4.30 12.47
CA SER A 1015 -38.72 -3.23 13.08
C SER A 1015 -38.09 -1.84 12.93
N ASN A 1016 -36.79 -1.77 12.63
CA ASN A 1016 -36.04 -0.54 12.37
C ASN A 1016 -35.04 -0.79 11.21
N PRO A 1017 -35.56 -0.90 9.96
CA PRO A 1017 -34.76 -1.19 8.78
C PRO A 1017 -33.94 0.04 8.32
N ASN A 1018 -32.68 -0.18 7.97
CA ASN A 1018 -31.84 0.89 7.41
C ASN A 1018 -32.15 1.10 5.93
N ALA A 1019 -32.64 2.28 5.54
CA ALA A 1019 -32.94 2.63 4.14
C ALA A 1019 -31.78 2.40 3.17
N ASN A 1020 -30.54 2.59 3.65
CA ASN A 1020 -29.34 2.42 2.85
C ASN A 1020 -29.05 0.95 2.48
N TYR A 1021 -29.63 -0.04 3.17
CA TYR A 1021 -29.31 -1.45 2.94
C TYR A 1021 -29.54 -1.86 1.49
N GLY A 1022 -28.54 -2.52 0.90
CA GLY A 1022 -28.57 -2.99 -0.48
C GLY A 1022 -28.39 -1.89 -1.54
N GLN A 1023 -28.20 -0.62 -1.15
CA GLN A 1023 -27.88 0.44 -2.11
C GLN A 1023 -26.45 0.29 -2.64
N VAL A 1024 -26.20 0.78 -3.85
CA VAL A 1024 -24.85 0.86 -4.43
C VAL A 1024 -24.07 1.98 -3.75
N GLN A 1025 -22.84 1.70 -3.30
CA GLN A 1025 -21.91 2.74 -2.81
C GLN A 1025 -20.83 3.09 -3.85
N ASP A 1026 -20.32 2.09 -4.59
CA ASP A 1026 -19.37 2.34 -5.68
C ASP A 1026 -19.62 1.49 -6.94
N THR A 1027 -19.18 2.04 -8.08
CA THR A 1027 -19.31 1.55 -9.45
C THR A 1027 -18.01 1.75 -10.22
N LEU A 1028 -17.65 0.83 -11.12
CA LEU A 1028 -16.57 1.06 -12.09
C LEU A 1028 -16.69 2.44 -12.75
N ALA A 1029 -15.56 3.12 -12.91
CA ALA A 1029 -15.50 4.46 -13.50
C ALA A 1029 -16.15 4.51 -14.90
N PRO A 1030 -16.91 5.57 -15.23
CA PRO A 1030 -17.44 5.77 -16.58
C PRO A 1030 -16.32 5.93 -17.61
N ARG A 1031 -16.65 5.71 -18.87
CA ARG A 1031 -15.74 5.90 -20.01
C ARG A 1031 -15.10 7.29 -20.00
N SER A 1032 -13.80 7.36 -20.25
CA SER A 1032 -13.05 8.60 -20.48
C SER A 1032 -12.13 8.47 -21.69
N ILE A 1033 -11.74 9.60 -22.26
CA ILE A 1033 -10.77 9.69 -23.36
C ILE A 1033 -9.64 10.62 -22.95
N ARG A 1034 -8.42 10.22 -23.24
CA ARG A 1034 -7.18 10.94 -22.93
C ARG A 1034 -6.36 11.09 -24.19
N PHE A 1035 -5.88 12.30 -24.44
CA PHE A 1035 -4.96 12.62 -25.53
C PHE A 1035 -3.63 13.11 -24.95
N SER A 1036 -2.50 12.74 -25.55
CA SER A 1036 -1.19 13.28 -25.19
C SER A 1036 -0.29 13.46 -26.40
N VAL A 1037 0.60 14.43 -26.29
CA VAL A 1037 1.70 14.69 -27.24
C VAL A 1037 3.01 14.64 -26.46
N SER A 1038 4.01 13.91 -26.96
CA SER A 1038 5.38 13.95 -26.44
C SER A 1038 6.41 14.14 -27.53
N TYR A 1039 7.57 14.68 -27.16
CA TYR A 1039 8.74 14.83 -28.02
C TYR A 1039 10.01 14.43 -27.27
N ASP A 1040 10.85 13.60 -27.88
CA ASP A 1040 12.11 13.05 -27.31
C ASP A 1040 13.30 13.44 -28.21
N PHE A 1041 14.19 14.30 -27.72
CA PHE A 1041 15.31 14.90 -28.45
C PHE A 1041 16.60 14.06 -28.35
#